data_AF-A0A3E0VTD6-F1
#
_entry.id   AF-A0A3E0VTD6-F1
#
_cell.length_a   1.000
_cell.length_b   1.000
_cell.length_c   1.000
_cell.angle_alpha   90.00
_cell.angle_beta   90.00
_cell.angle_gamma   90.00
#
_symmetry.space_group_name_H-M   'P 1'
#
loop_
_entity.id
_entity.type
_entity.pdbx_description
1 polymer ?
#
loop_
_entity_poly.entity_id
_entity_poly.type
_entity_poly.pdbx_seq_one_letter_code
_entity_poly.pdbx_strand_id
1 'polypeptide(L)'
;MALYVPDTELDLSAEDLIDDLGRALAERYANAEDELIREIAQRAYRDIDLRLAIQTADEAKASGLRYALERNRQLAELAGERAKSLRELQYLSVQTVGRLNDEGLAQQIIDVAAQQGEAEAARQLGQARRLPGTTTLNGTSTQAVAALTESLQSRLEEMNQRITRFPRDAYQRIISMSTPNVLLGVSTQTRAQQQAVQRFLAEGVTGFVDKADRHWKIGTYAEMAGRTSVARAFNDAGVNRMQQSGLNLVTPVGSPASCPRCAPWVGKTLSTDGSTGDVTLPHATDEGDVVVHIDGTTEQARAAGLMHPNCSHKFVAVFPGLPNPQAGFVYDGAADKARERQREIEVEIRAAKRKEALAADPLQAKRAQAEVKEAQLKLRDHLDATGRKRNSKREQLHFADGKGVPRPPSTPSTPNAPKNPRPPAPVAPVTPIRRDIDIQIAKTSTLGGEVRAARSSISDVHSIPKGLTPVQVNTAPTTAGWMGAYNHQTSIIQIRATGPTVELTTAHEIGHYLDRSMLGTATDAFESRAPTKQTTRDWLDAVHDTDAVKKLRERQLIAPTRAEKEHLKYLLDDAEVWGRSYAQWVAVRSGNKNMLAGVDHWLTDKNVAVSARQWEADDFEPVAVTMDAIFKEMGVLK
;
A
#
# COMPACT_ATOMS: atom_id res chain seq x y z
N MET A 1 -35.03 -10.53 10.85
CA MET A 1 -34.81 -10.59 9.38
C MET A 1 -35.98 -9.88 8.73
N ALA A 2 -35.73 -8.78 8.04
CA ALA A 2 -36.68 -8.19 7.10
C ALA A 2 -36.06 -8.42 5.73
N LEU A 3 -36.70 -9.26 4.92
CA LEU A 3 -36.40 -9.46 3.50
C LEU A 3 -36.72 -8.16 2.78
N TYR A 4 -35.71 -7.56 2.15
CA TYR A 4 -35.88 -6.42 1.26
C TYR A 4 -35.69 -6.92 -0.18
N VAL A 5 -36.66 -6.61 -1.03
CA VAL A 5 -36.61 -6.85 -2.48
C VAL A 5 -35.70 -5.79 -3.09
N PRO A 6 -34.62 -6.14 -3.81
CA PRO A 6 -33.70 -5.17 -4.38
C PRO A 6 -34.39 -4.25 -5.39
N ASP A 7 -33.98 -2.99 -5.41
CA ASP A 7 -34.33 -2.03 -6.46
C ASP A 7 -33.44 -2.34 -7.68
N THR A 8 -34.05 -2.65 -8.82
CA THR A 8 -33.42 -3.28 -9.99
C THR A 8 -32.75 -2.30 -10.97
N GLU A 9 -32.40 -1.07 -10.54
CA GLU A 9 -31.86 -0.03 -11.43
C GLU A 9 -30.37 0.32 -11.23
N LEU A 10 -29.64 -0.38 -10.36
CA LEU A 10 -28.18 -0.31 -10.25
C LEU A 10 -27.56 -1.61 -10.76
N ASP A 11 -27.61 -1.78 -12.09
CA ASP A 11 -26.97 -2.90 -12.78
C ASP A 11 -25.47 -2.58 -12.96
N LEU A 12 -24.69 -2.67 -11.89
CA LEU A 12 -23.23 -2.74 -12.02
C LEU A 12 -22.93 -4.09 -12.69
N SER A 13 -22.37 -4.05 -13.88
CA SER A 13 -22.03 -5.27 -14.60
C SER A 13 -20.98 -6.06 -13.80
N ALA A 14 -20.98 -7.39 -13.95
CA ALA A 14 -19.91 -8.22 -13.40
C ALA A 14 -18.52 -7.73 -13.88
N GLU A 15 -18.43 -7.17 -15.09
CA GLU A 15 -17.20 -6.57 -15.62
C GLU A 15 -16.74 -5.34 -14.80
N ASP A 16 -17.65 -4.45 -14.39
CA ASP A 16 -17.31 -3.28 -13.56
C ASP A 16 -16.81 -3.67 -12.16
N LEU A 17 -17.42 -4.70 -11.56
CA LEU A 17 -16.99 -5.25 -10.28
C LEU A 17 -15.62 -5.93 -10.37
N ILE A 18 -15.35 -6.58 -11.49
CA ILE A 18 -14.07 -7.23 -11.78
C ILE A 18 -12.95 -6.19 -11.91
N ASP A 19 -13.22 -5.13 -12.66
CA ASP A 19 -12.31 -4.02 -12.87
C ASP A 19 -11.97 -3.31 -11.54
N ASP A 20 -12.97 -3.08 -10.71
CA ASP A 20 -12.80 -2.44 -9.41
C ASP A 20 -11.99 -3.30 -8.42
N LEU A 21 -12.18 -4.62 -8.39
CA LEU A 21 -11.44 -5.54 -7.50
C LEU A 21 -9.95 -5.57 -7.80
N GLY A 22 -9.55 -5.79 -9.06
CA GLY A 22 -8.11 -5.83 -9.34
C GLY A 22 -7.45 -4.46 -9.30
N ARG A 23 -8.17 -3.36 -9.58
CA ARG A 23 -7.66 -2.00 -9.30
C ARG A 23 -7.41 -1.79 -7.82
N ALA A 24 -8.37 -2.17 -6.96
CA ALA A 24 -8.21 -2.07 -5.51
C ALA A 24 -7.04 -2.93 -5.01
N LEU A 25 -6.88 -4.14 -5.54
CA LEU A 25 -5.79 -5.04 -5.17
C LEU A 25 -4.42 -4.50 -5.63
N ALA A 26 -4.33 -4.02 -6.87
CA ALA A 26 -3.14 -3.37 -7.40
C ALA A 26 -2.75 -2.14 -6.56
N GLU A 27 -3.74 -1.35 -6.13
CA GLU A 27 -3.51 -0.22 -5.22
C GLU A 27 -2.96 -0.67 -3.86
N ARG A 28 -3.41 -1.81 -3.31
CA ARG A 28 -2.84 -2.36 -2.06
C ARG A 28 -1.39 -2.80 -2.23
N TYR A 29 -1.05 -3.45 -3.33
CA TYR A 29 0.33 -3.86 -3.59
C TYR A 29 1.24 -2.66 -3.84
N ALA A 30 0.79 -1.65 -4.60
CA ALA A 30 1.52 -0.41 -4.82
C ALA A 30 1.80 0.34 -3.50
N ASN A 31 0.78 0.49 -2.64
CA ASN A 31 0.94 1.12 -1.33
C ASN A 31 1.94 0.37 -0.42
N ALA A 32 1.97 -0.96 -0.50
CA ALA A 32 2.89 -1.80 0.26
C ALA A 32 4.32 -1.71 -0.30
N GLU A 33 4.46 -1.61 -1.62
CA GLU A 33 5.75 -1.37 -2.29
C GLU A 33 6.34 -0.02 -1.88
N ASP A 34 5.53 1.05 -1.91
CA ASP A 34 5.96 2.40 -1.52
C ASP A 34 6.49 2.45 -0.08
N GLU A 35 5.88 1.71 0.84
CA GLU A 35 6.34 1.64 2.24
C GLU A 35 7.69 0.89 2.34
N LEU A 36 7.92 -0.16 1.55
CA LEU A 36 9.22 -0.83 1.48
C LEU A 36 10.30 0.08 0.88
N ILE A 37 9.96 0.86 -0.15
CA ILE A 37 10.89 1.83 -0.76
C ILE A 37 11.28 2.90 0.26
N ARG A 38 10.32 3.43 1.04
CA ARG A 38 10.62 4.35 2.15
C ARG A 38 11.51 3.69 3.20
N GLU A 39 11.28 2.42 3.53
CA GLU A 39 12.13 1.69 4.47
C GLU A 39 13.57 1.56 3.93
N ILE A 40 13.76 1.26 2.64
CA ILE A 40 15.07 1.21 1.99
C ILE A 40 15.77 2.57 2.10
N ALA A 41 15.07 3.66 1.79
CA ALA A 41 15.64 5.01 1.89
C ALA A 41 16.07 5.34 3.33
N GLN A 42 15.22 5.07 4.32
CA GLN A 42 15.55 5.25 5.75
C GLN A 42 16.77 4.41 6.17
N ARG A 43 16.88 3.18 5.67
CA ARG A 43 18.03 2.31 5.93
C ARG A 43 19.30 2.84 5.25
N ALA A 44 19.19 3.44 4.07
CA ALA A 44 20.33 4.05 3.40
C ALA A 44 20.89 5.24 4.21
N TYR A 45 20.02 6.10 4.75
CA TYR A 45 20.44 7.16 5.69
C TYR A 45 21.11 6.58 6.93
N ARG A 46 20.52 5.54 7.53
CA ARG A 46 21.12 4.87 8.69
C ARG A 46 22.47 4.23 8.38
N ASP A 47 22.67 3.74 7.16
CA ASP A 47 23.95 3.18 6.71
C ASP A 47 25.05 4.26 6.71
N ILE A 48 24.72 5.49 6.27
CA ILE A 48 25.63 6.64 6.35
C ILE A 48 25.99 6.95 7.80
N ASP A 49 24.99 7.05 8.69
CA ASP A 49 25.21 7.33 10.11
C ASP A 49 26.07 6.26 10.79
N LEU A 50 25.82 4.98 10.49
CA LEU A 50 26.59 3.86 11.04
C LEU A 50 28.04 3.88 10.54
N ARG A 51 28.29 4.20 9.27
CA ARG A 51 29.65 4.35 8.73
C ARG A 51 30.41 5.48 9.43
N LEU A 52 29.76 6.63 9.65
CA LEU A 52 30.36 7.75 10.37
C LEU A 52 30.66 7.39 11.84
N ALA A 53 29.74 6.66 12.49
CA ALA A 53 29.94 6.18 13.85
C ALA A 53 31.10 5.17 13.95
N ILE A 54 31.28 4.30 12.95
CA ILE A 54 32.40 3.35 12.90
C ILE A 54 33.75 4.08 12.82
N GLN A 55 33.83 5.19 12.07
CA GLN A 55 35.08 5.95 11.91
C GLN A 55 35.56 6.60 13.22
N THR A 56 34.65 6.83 14.18
CA THR A 56 34.91 7.55 15.42
C THR A 56 34.88 6.65 16.66
N ALA A 57 34.53 5.38 16.51
CA ALA A 57 34.38 4.43 17.61
C ALA A 57 35.69 3.69 17.96
N ASP A 58 35.86 3.34 19.23
CA ASP A 58 36.86 2.37 19.67
C ASP A 58 36.60 0.98 19.03
N GLU A 59 37.64 0.14 18.90
CA GLU A 59 37.53 -1.14 18.14
C GLU A 59 36.48 -2.10 18.74
N ALA A 60 36.29 -2.05 20.07
CA ALA A 60 35.28 -2.86 20.76
C ALA A 60 33.84 -2.47 20.36
N LYS A 61 33.54 -1.17 20.23
CA LYS A 61 32.25 -0.68 19.71
C LYS A 61 32.16 -0.76 18.20
N ALA A 62 33.26 -0.57 17.48
CA ALA A 62 33.30 -0.63 16.02
C ALA A 62 32.85 -2.00 15.50
N SER A 63 33.22 -3.09 16.17
CA SER A 63 32.74 -4.45 15.83
C SER A 63 31.21 -4.55 15.88
N GLY A 64 30.59 -4.06 16.96
CA GLY A 64 29.12 -4.04 17.09
C GLY A 64 28.43 -3.15 16.06
N LEU A 65 29.04 -2.01 15.71
CA LEU A 65 28.53 -1.10 14.68
C LEU A 65 28.67 -1.69 13.26
N ARG A 66 29.76 -2.40 12.96
CA ARG A 66 29.94 -3.13 11.68
C ARG A 66 28.89 -4.23 11.54
N TYR A 67 28.61 -4.98 12.60
CA TYR A 67 27.50 -5.94 12.61
C TYR A 67 26.14 -5.25 12.36
N ALA A 68 25.89 -4.11 12.99
CA ALA A 68 24.66 -3.35 12.78
C ALA A 68 24.54 -2.82 11.33
N LEU A 69 25.65 -2.38 10.73
CA LEU A 69 25.73 -1.93 9.34
C LEU A 69 25.39 -3.07 8.38
N GLU A 70 26.05 -4.21 8.55
CA GLU A 70 25.83 -5.40 7.72
C GLU A 70 24.37 -5.86 7.81
N ARG A 71 23.84 -5.98 9.02
CA ARG A 71 22.43 -6.32 9.24
C ARG A 71 21.48 -5.29 8.61
N ASN A 72 21.82 -4.00 8.66
CA ASN A 72 21.00 -2.95 8.06
C ASN A 72 20.93 -3.06 6.53
N ARG A 73 22.04 -3.45 5.89
CA ARG A 73 22.12 -3.71 4.43
C ARG A 73 21.32 -4.94 4.03
N GLN A 74 21.48 -6.06 4.73
CA GLN A 74 20.72 -7.28 4.46
C GLN A 74 19.21 -7.04 4.54
N LEU A 75 18.76 -6.22 5.49
CA LEU A 75 17.35 -5.85 5.60
C LEU A 75 16.89 -4.91 4.48
N ALA A 76 17.76 -4.02 3.99
CA ALA A 76 17.45 -3.17 2.83
C ALA A 76 17.37 -3.98 1.53
N GLU A 77 18.25 -4.95 1.37
CA GLU A 77 18.23 -5.90 0.24
C GLU A 77 16.95 -6.72 0.24
N LEU A 78 16.59 -7.33 1.39
CA LEU A 78 15.33 -8.06 1.55
C LEU A 78 14.11 -7.17 1.25
N ALA A 79 14.11 -5.92 1.72
CA ALA A 79 13.04 -4.96 1.40
C ALA A 79 12.96 -4.68 -0.11
N GLY A 80 14.10 -4.57 -0.80
CA GLY A 80 14.18 -4.41 -2.25
C GLY A 80 13.66 -5.62 -3.02
N GLU A 81 13.97 -6.84 -2.58
CA GLU A 81 13.43 -8.06 -3.17
C GLU A 81 11.90 -8.16 -2.99
N ARG A 82 11.40 -7.82 -1.80
CA ARG A 82 9.95 -7.80 -1.52
C ARG A 82 9.23 -6.75 -2.36
N ALA A 83 9.81 -5.57 -2.54
CA ALA A 83 9.26 -4.53 -3.40
C ALA A 83 9.11 -5.02 -4.85
N LYS A 84 10.13 -5.72 -5.39
CA LYS A 84 10.04 -6.35 -6.72
C LYS A 84 8.90 -7.37 -6.80
N SER A 85 8.77 -8.25 -5.80
CA SER A 85 7.69 -9.24 -5.76
C SER A 85 6.29 -8.58 -5.68
N LEU A 86 6.14 -7.48 -4.94
CA LEU A 86 4.88 -6.73 -4.88
C LEU A 86 4.54 -6.08 -6.22
N ARG A 87 5.54 -5.57 -6.93
CA ARG A 87 5.37 -5.00 -8.27
C ARG A 87 4.93 -6.04 -9.29
N GLU A 88 5.47 -7.26 -9.22
CA GLU A 88 5.02 -8.38 -10.05
C GLU A 88 3.55 -8.72 -9.76
N LEU A 89 3.17 -8.79 -8.47
CA LEU A 89 1.77 -9.04 -8.07
C LEU A 89 0.83 -7.91 -8.49
N GLN A 90 1.28 -6.66 -8.42
CA GLN A 90 0.53 -5.51 -8.93
C GLN A 90 0.27 -5.67 -10.43
N TYR A 91 1.31 -5.96 -11.21
CA TYR A 91 1.20 -6.18 -12.65
C TYR A 91 0.22 -7.30 -12.98
N LEU A 92 0.31 -8.42 -12.26
CA LEU A 92 -0.59 -9.56 -12.43
C LEU A 92 -2.02 -9.21 -12.05
N SER A 93 -2.24 -8.46 -10.97
CA SER A 93 -3.59 -8.04 -10.57
C SER A 93 -4.28 -7.21 -11.66
N VAL A 94 -3.51 -6.33 -12.32
CA VAL A 94 -4.00 -5.54 -13.47
C VAL A 94 -4.21 -6.42 -14.72
N GLN A 95 -3.33 -7.39 -14.98
CA GLN A 95 -3.46 -8.29 -16.14
C GLN A 95 -4.60 -9.31 -15.99
N THR A 96 -4.80 -9.86 -14.79
CA THR A 96 -5.83 -10.85 -14.48
C THR A 96 -7.21 -10.24 -14.64
N VAL A 97 -7.40 -8.98 -14.23
CA VAL A 97 -8.63 -8.21 -14.52
C VAL A 97 -8.89 -8.07 -16.02
N GLY A 98 -7.88 -7.70 -16.81
CA GLY A 98 -8.04 -7.54 -18.26
C GLY A 98 -8.28 -8.85 -19.04
N ARG A 99 -8.24 -10.01 -18.38
CA ARG A 99 -8.46 -11.34 -19.00
C ARG A 99 -9.76 -12.01 -18.57
N LEU A 100 -10.44 -11.50 -17.55
CA LEU A 100 -11.55 -12.17 -16.89
C LEU A 100 -12.84 -11.40 -17.12
N ASN A 101 -13.51 -11.72 -18.23
CA ASN A 101 -14.93 -11.45 -18.39
C ASN A 101 -15.62 -12.79 -18.08
N ASP A 102 -15.95 -13.06 -16.81
CA ASP A 102 -16.95 -14.05 -16.36
C ASP A 102 -16.98 -14.19 -14.81
N GLU A 103 -18.09 -14.71 -14.28
CA GLU A 103 -18.33 -14.98 -12.86
C GLU A 103 -17.23 -15.84 -12.21
N GLY A 104 -16.75 -15.44 -11.01
CA GLY A 104 -15.77 -16.20 -10.22
C GLY A 104 -14.39 -15.55 -10.04
N LEU A 105 -14.24 -14.26 -10.40
CA LEU A 105 -12.96 -13.53 -10.29
C LEU A 105 -12.29 -13.63 -8.93
N ALA A 106 -13.02 -13.42 -7.84
CA ALA A 106 -12.39 -13.37 -6.53
C ALA A 106 -11.73 -14.72 -6.18
N GLN A 107 -12.40 -15.81 -6.51
CA GLN A 107 -11.85 -17.15 -6.40
C GLN A 107 -10.62 -17.32 -7.30
N GLN A 108 -10.68 -16.86 -8.56
CA GLN A 108 -9.56 -16.97 -9.49
C GLN A 108 -8.34 -16.09 -9.12
N ILE A 109 -8.56 -14.89 -8.57
CA ILE A 109 -7.47 -14.05 -8.01
C ILE A 109 -6.84 -14.73 -6.80
N ILE A 110 -7.66 -15.33 -5.92
CA ILE A 110 -7.20 -16.10 -4.77
C ILE A 110 -6.43 -17.35 -5.24
N ASP A 111 -6.84 -17.99 -6.33
CA ASP A 111 -6.18 -19.15 -6.93
C ASP A 111 -4.84 -18.78 -7.59
N VAL A 112 -4.76 -17.67 -8.34
CA VAL A 112 -3.50 -17.17 -8.92
C VAL A 112 -2.52 -16.79 -7.80
N ALA A 113 -2.99 -16.09 -6.76
CA ALA A 113 -2.19 -15.77 -5.58
C ALA A 113 -1.73 -17.03 -4.83
N ALA A 114 -2.54 -18.11 -4.84
CA ALA A 114 -2.19 -19.42 -4.32
C ALA A 114 -1.04 -20.04 -5.09
N GLN A 115 -1.23 -20.21 -6.40
CA GLN A 115 -0.33 -20.92 -7.30
C GLN A 115 1.05 -20.27 -7.33
N GLN A 116 1.12 -18.94 -7.30
CA GLN A 116 2.40 -18.24 -7.23
C GLN A 116 3.11 -18.43 -5.88
N GLY A 117 2.35 -18.41 -4.79
CA GLY A 117 2.88 -18.70 -3.47
C GLY A 117 3.34 -20.14 -3.28
N GLU A 118 2.66 -21.09 -3.93
CA GLU A 118 2.98 -22.53 -3.92
C GLU A 118 4.18 -22.86 -4.80
N ALA A 119 4.27 -22.26 -6.00
CA ALA A 119 5.42 -22.40 -6.89
C ALA A 119 6.73 -21.96 -6.20
N GLU A 120 6.67 -20.91 -5.39
CA GLU A 120 7.80 -20.44 -4.59
C GLU A 120 8.09 -21.33 -3.38
N ALA A 121 7.06 -21.79 -2.64
CA ALA A 121 7.24 -22.71 -1.53
C ALA A 121 7.90 -24.04 -1.99
N ALA A 122 7.48 -24.56 -3.15
CA ALA A 122 8.08 -25.74 -3.78
C ALA A 122 9.53 -25.49 -4.23
N ARG A 123 9.87 -24.26 -4.64
CA ARG A 123 11.24 -23.84 -4.98
C ARG A 123 12.13 -23.76 -3.74
N GLN A 124 11.65 -23.19 -2.63
CA GLN A 124 12.39 -23.09 -1.36
C GLN A 124 12.65 -24.46 -0.72
N LEU A 125 11.76 -25.43 -0.94
CA LEU A 125 11.95 -26.83 -0.56
C LEU A 125 12.86 -27.61 -1.54
N GLY A 126 13.42 -26.95 -2.56
CA GLY A 126 14.37 -27.55 -3.52
C GLY A 126 13.74 -28.47 -4.56
N GLN A 127 12.40 -28.49 -4.69
CA GLN A 127 11.67 -29.44 -5.53
C GLN A 127 11.38 -28.94 -6.96
N ALA A 128 11.46 -27.63 -7.21
CA ALA A 128 11.26 -27.04 -8.54
C ALA A 128 12.56 -26.50 -9.14
N ARG A 129 13.22 -27.28 -10.02
CA ARG A 129 14.55 -26.96 -10.55
C ARG A 129 14.56 -25.98 -11.74
N ARG A 130 13.41 -25.55 -12.28
CA ARG A 130 13.33 -24.60 -13.41
C ARG A 130 11.99 -23.84 -13.49
N LEU A 131 11.91 -22.68 -12.83
CA LEU A 131 10.95 -21.61 -13.18
C LEU A 131 11.64 -20.24 -12.95
N PRO A 132 11.45 -19.25 -13.83
CA PRO A 132 11.98 -17.90 -13.64
C PRO A 132 11.03 -17.06 -12.76
N GLY A 133 11.51 -16.61 -11.60
CA GLY A 133 10.82 -15.69 -10.70
C GLY A 133 11.22 -15.90 -9.24
N THR A 134 11.78 -14.88 -8.60
CA THR A 134 12.11 -14.86 -7.17
C THR A 134 11.02 -14.08 -6.44
N THR A 135 10.05 -14.75 -5.82
CA THR A 135 9.11 -14.07 -4.92
C THR A 135 9.52 -14.28 -3.46
N THR A 136 9.70 -13.20 -2.70
CA THR A 136 10.09 -13.25 -1.26
C THR A 136 8.88 -13.16 -0.32
N LEU A 137 7.67 -13.23 -0.88
CA LEU A 137 6.39 -13.13 -0.18
C LEU A 137 5.79 -14.53 0.01
N ASN A 138 5.18 -14.77 1.16
CA ASN A 138 4.45 -16.01 1.42
C ASN A 138 3.09 -15.98 0.68
N GLY A 139 2.72 -17.06 -0.02
CA GLY A 139 1.39 -17.20 -0.63
C GLY A 139 0.20 -17.00 0.30
N THR A 140 0.36 -17.24 1.61
CA THR A 140 -0.75 -17.04 2.56
C THR A 140 -1.00 -15.55 2.74
N SER A 141 0.07 -14.75 2.67
CA SER A 141 0.00 -13.30 2.78
C SER A 141 -0.69 -12.68 1.58
N THR A 142 -0.39 -13.16 0.36
CA THR A 142 -1.03 -12.67 -0.87
C THR A 142 -2.51 -13.04 -0.92
N GLN A 143 -2.85 -14.29 -0.60
CA GLN A 143 -4.24 -14.73 -0.46
C GLN A 143 -5.01 -13.96 0.62
N ALA A 144 -4.37 -13.69 1.78
CA ALA A 144 -5.01 -12.92 2.84
C ALA A 144 -5.32 -11.48 2.41
N VAL A 145 -4.47 -10.86 1.58
CA VAL A 145 -4.73 -9.53 1.01
C VAL A 145 -5.86 -9.60 -0.02
N ALA A 146 -5.89 -10.61 -0.88
CA ALA A 146 -6.97 -10.79 -1.85
C ALA A 146 -8.34 -10.97 -1.16
N ALA A 147 -8.45 -11.93 -0.23
CA ALA A 147 -9.68 -12.20 0.51
C ALA A 147 -10.12 -10.99 1.37
N LEU A 148 -9.17 -10.25 1.95
CA LEU A 148 -9.49 -9.01 2.68
C LEU A 148 -10.05 -7.93 1.74
N THR A 149 -9.51 -7.82 0.52
CA THR A 149 -9.92 -6.81 -0.46
C THR A 149 -11.31 -7.11 -1.00
N GLU A 150 -11.59 -8.37 -1.33
CA GLU A 150 -12.92 -8.86 -1.71
C GLU A 150 -13.94 -8.62 -0.57
N SER A 151 -13.63 -9.02 0.66
CA SER A 151 -14.54 -8.81 1.79
C SER A 151 -14.80 -7.32 2.05
N LEU A 152 -13.83 -6.45 1.76
CA LEU A 152 -14.02 -5.01 1.88
C LEU A 152 -14.98 -4.50 0.79
N GLN A 153 -14.82 -4.95 -0.45
CA GLN A 153 -15.66 -4.53 -1.57
C GLN A 153 -17.10 -4.99 -1.41
N SER A 154 -17.33 -6.28 -1.13
CA SER A 154 -18.66 -6.81 -0.85
C SER A 154 -19.38 -6.03 0.27
N ARG A 155 -18.66 -5.64 1.33
CA ARG A 155 -19.23 -4.79 2.39
C ARG A 155 -19.45 -3.34 1.97
N LEU A 156 -18.58 -2.79 1.13
CA LEU A 156 -18.74 -1.44 0.61
C LEU A 156 -19.91 -1.36 -0.38
N GLU A 157 -20.18 -2.41 -1.15
CA GLU A 157 -21.39 -2.55 -1.97
C GLU A 157 -22.66 -2.56 -1.11
N GLU A 158 -22.70 -3.41 -0.07
CA GLU A 158 -23.79 -3.43 0.91
C GLU A 158 -23.96 -2.08 1.65
N MET A 159 -22.88 -1.29 1.79
CA MET A 159 -22.89 0.03 2.44
C MET A 159 -23.26 1.17 1.48
N ASN A 160 -22.86 1.10 0.21
CA ASN A 160 -23.21 2.06 -0.84
C ASN A 160 -24.73 2.06 -1.08
N GLN A 161 -25.41 0.93 -0.84
CA GLN A 161 -26.88 0.86 -0.82
C GLN A 161 -27.53 1.58 0.39
N ARG A 162 -26.74 2.18 1.29
CA ARG A 162 -27.20 2.84 2.53
C ARG A 162 -26.44 4.15 2.78
N ILE A 163 -26.67 5.14 1.92
CA ILE A 163 -25.94 6.43 1.76
C ILE A 163 -25.86 7.35 3.01
N THR A 164 -26.47 7.05 4.16
CA THR A 164 -26.50 7.98 5.32
C THR A 164 -25.45 7.74 6.43
N ARG A 165 -24.31 7.08 6.17
CA ARG A 165 -23.40 6.59 7.25
C ARG A 165 -21.93 7.02 7.18
N PHE A 166 -21.66 8.30 6.88
CA PHE A 166 -20.32 8.89 6.89
C PHE A 166 -19.38 8.50 8.07
N PRO A 167 -19.83 8.40 9.35
CA PRO A 167 -18.95 8.00 10.44
C PRO A 167 -18.55 6.52 10.42
N ARG A 168 -19.42 5.62 9.95
CA ARG A 168 -19.15 4.17 9.98
C ARG A 168 -18.10 3.77 8.93
N ASP A 169 -18.05 4.53 7.85
CA ASP A 169 -17.21 4.26 6.68
C ASP A 169 -15.74 4.59 6.97
N ALA A 170 -15.47 5.66 7.71
CA ALA A 170 -14.11 6.04 8.11
C ALA A 170 -13.42 4.95 8.95
N TYR A 171 -14.13 4.29 9.87
CA TYR A 171 -13.58 3.24 10.72
C TYR A 171 -13.12 2.00 9.95
N GLN A 172 -13.93 1.55 9.00
CA GLN A 172 -13.58 0.37 8.20
C GLN A 172 -12.54 0.72 7.15
N ARG A 173 -12.67 1.88 6.49
CA ARG A 173 -11.70 2.39 5.51
C ARG A 173 -10.31 2.55 6.11
N ILE A 174 -10.16 3.23 7.24
CA ILE A 174 -8.83 3.49 7.82
C ILE A 174 -8.14 2.19 8.27
N ILE A 175 -8.90 1.23 8.82
CA ILE A 175 -8.35 -0.07 9.20
C ILE A 175 -8.00 -0.91 7.96
N SER A 176 -8.80 -0.86 6.91
CA SER A 176 -8.53 -1.61 5.68
C SER A 176 -7.32 -1.08 4.90
N MET A 177 -6.97 0.20 5.06
CA MET A 177 -5.74 0.76 4.47
C MET A 177 -4.45 0.27 5.15
N SER A 178 -4.49 -0.07 6.44
CA SER A 178 -3.28 -0.43 7.22
C SER A 178 -3.08 -1.94 7.38
N THR A 179 -4.14 -2.73 7.26
CA THR A 179 -4.11 -4.19 7.43
C THR A 179 -3.26 -4.91 6.37
N PRO A 180 -3.34 -4.60 5.06
CA PRO A 180 -2.56 -5.27 4.01
C PRO A 180 -1.05 -5.21 4.24
N ASN A 181 -0.51 -4.08 4.70
CA ASN A 181 0.91 -3.95 4.98
C ASN A 181 1.39 -4.89 6.08
N VAL A 182 0.53 -5.23 7.05
CA VAL A 182 0.86 -6.23 8.09
C VAL A 182 0.81 -7.64 7.50
N LEU A 183 -0.17 -7.93 6.66
CA LEU A 183 -0.31 -9.24 5.99
C LEU A 183 0.89 -9.55 5.11
N LEU A 184 1.35 -8.56 4.33
CA LEU A 184 2.51 -8.67 3.43
C LEU A 184 3.86 -8.63 4.16
N GLY A 185 3.86 -8.43 5.49
CA GLY A 185 5.08 -8.35 6.28
C GLY A 185 5.92 -7.08 5.99
N VAL A 186 5.31 -6.07 5.39
CA VAL A 186 5.89 -4.75 5.13
C VAL A 186 5.89 -3.89 6.39
N SER A 187 4.81 -3.96 7.17
CA SER A 187 4.67 -3.23 8.43
C SER A 187 4.45 -4.18 9.60
N THR A 188 4.76 -3.69 10.79
CA THR A 188 4.43 -4.41 12.02
C THR A 188 3.03 -3.99 12.49
N GLN A 189 2.35 -4.87 13.23
CA GLN A 189 1.06 -4.56 13.83
C GLN A 189 1.07 -3.23 14.61
N THR A 190 2.14 -2.95 15.35
CA THR A 190 2.27 -1.71 16.13
C THR A 190 2.38 -0.48 15.23
N ARG A 191 3.18 -0.53 14.15
CA ARG A 191 3.31 0.58 13.20
C ARG A 191 1.99 0.82 12.45
N ALA A 192 1.35 -0.24 11.96
CA ALA A 192 0.05 -0.15 11.29
C ALA A 192 -1.03 0.46 12.21
N GLN A 193 -1.06 0.06 13.49
CA GLN A 193 -1.96 0.67 14.49
C GLN A 193 -1.68 2.16 14.66
N GLN A 194 -0.41 2.57 14.75
CA GLN A 194 -0.04 3.99 14.89
C GLN A 194 -0.48 4.81 13.68
N GLN A 195 -0.25 4.31 12.46
CA GLN A 195 -0.69 4.94 11.22
C GLN A 195 -2.23 5.06 11.17
N ALA A 196 -2.96 4.00 11.55
CA ALA A 196 -4.41 4.03 11.61
C ALA A 196 -4.91 5.10 12.60
N VAL A 197 -4.32 5.16 13.80
CA VAL A 197 -4.65 6.18 14.81
C VAL A 197 -4.36 7.59 14.28
N GLN A 198 -3.22 7.82 13.64
CA GLN A 198 -2.90 9.13 13.05
C GLN A 198 -3.93 9.56 12.01
N ARG A 199 -4.37 8.66 11.13
CA ARG A 199 -5.41 8.93 10.14
C ARG A 199 -6.75 9.26 10.80
N PHE A 200 -7.14 8.50 11.83
CA PHE A 200 -8.36 8.82 12.57
C PHE A 200 -8.30 10.21 13.20
N LEU A 201 -7.19 10.55 13.85
CA LEU A 201 -7.02 11.86 14.49
C LEU A 201 -7.00 12.99 13.45
N ALA A 202 -6.38 12.78 12.28
CA ALA A 202 -6.37 13.73 11.18
C ALA A 202 -7.78 14.00 10.63
N GLU A 203 -8.66 12.99 10.68
CA GLU A 203 -10.08 13.11 10.31
C GLU A 203 -10.98 13.54 11.50
N GLY A 204 -10.40 13.95 12.63
CA GLY A 204 -11.13 14.44 13.81
C GLY A 204 -11.78 13.34 14.67
N VAL A 205 -11.48 12.07 14.40
CA VAL A 205 -12.04 10.91 15.10
C VAL A 205 -11.18 10.55 16.31
N THR A 206 -11.69 10.84 17.51
CA THR A 206 -10.98 10.58 18.79
C THR A 206 -11.55 9.41 19.60
N GLY A 207 -12.80 9.04 19.34
CA GLY A 207 -13.51 7.94 19.99
C GLY A 207 -14.97 7.86 19.56
N PHE A 208 -15.68 6.83 20.01
CA PHE A 208 -17.11 6.65 19.75
C PHE A 208 -17.78 5.73 20.78
N VAL A 209 -19.12 5.73 20.80
CA VAL A 209 -19.92 4.76 21.55
C VAL A 209 -20.46 3.72 20.58
N ASP A 210 -20.29 2.44 20.89
CA ASP A 210 -20.80 1.37 20.04
C ASP A 210 -22.27 1.00 20.36
N LYS A 211 -22.84 0.09 19.57
CA LYS A 211 -24.24 -0.36 19.72
C LYS A 211 -24.54 -1.05 21.06
N ALA A 212 -23.50 -1.49 21.79
CA ALA A 212 -23.60 -2.12 23.09
C ALA A 212 -23.28 -1.13 24.22
N ASP A 213 -23.37 0.17 23.94
CA ASP A 213 -23.10 1.28 24.87
C ASP A 213 -21.66 1.29 25.43
N ARG A 214 -20.71 0.70 24.70
CA ARG A 214 -19.30 0.69 25.10
C ARG A 214 -18.60 1.92 24.55
N HIS A 215 -17.91 2.64 25.43
CA HIS A 215 -17.13 3.81 25.06
C HIS A 215 -15.75 3.38 24.56
N TRP A 216 -15.48 3.65 23.28
CA TRP A 216 -14.22 3.33 22.62
C TRP A 216 -13.34 4.56 22.47
N LYS A 217 -12.11 4.45 22.97
CA LYS A 217 -11.02 5.33 22.56
C LYS A 217 -10.46 4.87 21.23
N ILE A 218 -10.11 5.81 20.35
CA ILE A 218 -9.67 5.46 19.00
C ILE A 218 -8.41 4.59 18.96
N GLY A 219 -7.45 4.81 19.87
CA GLY A 219 -6.25 3.98 20.00
C GLY A 219 -6.55 2.52 20.35
N THR A 220 -7.55 2.30 21.22
CA THR A 220 -7.99 0.96 21.66
C THR A 220 -8.80 0.28 20.56
N TYR A 221 -9.65 1.03 19.87
CA TYR A 221 -10.37 0.53 18.70
C TYR A 221 -9.40 0.11 17.59
N ALA A 222 -8.44 0.97 17.22
CA ALA A 222 -7.49 0.68 16.15
C ALA A 222 -6.64 -0.56 16.44
N GLU A 223 -6.23 -0.78 17.71
CA GLU A 223 -5.56 -2.02 18.12
C GLU A 223 -6.46 -3.23 17.89
N MET A 224 -7.67 -3.20 18.44
CA MET A 224 -8.62 -4.31 18.40
C MET A 224 -9.02 -4.65 16.96
N ALA A 225 -9.41 -3.63 16.18
CA ALA A 225 -9.85 -3.79 14.82
C ALA A 225 -8.71 -4.28 13.93
N GLY A 226 -7.53 -3.65 14.00
CA GLY A 226 -6.36 -4.08 13.22
C GLY A 226 -5.93 -5.51 13.53
N ARG A 227 -5.84 -5.90 14.81
CA ARG A 227 -5.48 -7.28 15.19
C ARG A 227 -6.52 -8.30 14.72
N THR A 228 -7.80 -7.95 14.83
CA THR A 228 -8.90 -8.83 14.42
C THR A 228 -8.91 -9.00 12.90
N SER A 229 -8.73 -7.93 12.13
CA SER A 229 -8.68 -7.98 10.67
C SER A 229 -7.52 -8.84 10.18
N VAL A 230 -6.31 -8.64 10.72
CA VAL A 230 -5.13 -9.46 10.37
C VAL A 230 -5.35 -10.93 10.71
N ALA A 231 -5.82 -11.23 11.93
CA ALA A 231 -6.02 -12.61 12.37
C ALA A 231 -7.10 -13.35 11.56
N ARG A 232 -8.18 -12.66 11.17
CA ARG A 232 -9.22 -13.25 10.31
C ARG A 232 -8.70 -13.49 8.90
N ALA A 233 -8.09 -12.49 8.27
CA ALA A 233 -7.56 -12.62 6.92
C ALA A 233 -6.54 -13.76 6.78
N PHE A 234 -5.64 -13.94 7.76
CA PHE A 234 -4.71 -15.09 7.75
C PHE A 234 -5.41 -16.44 7.97
N ASN A 235 -6.46 -16.49 8.80
CA ASN A 235 -7.23 -17.72 9.00
C ASN A 235 -8.02 -18.09 7.75
N ASP A 236 -8.69 -17.11 7.14
CA ASP A 236 -9.47 -17.30 5.92
C ASP A 236 -8.55 -17.74 4.76
N ALA A 237 -7.40 -17.08 4.57
CA ALA A 237 -6.40 -17.49 3.60
C ALA A 237 -5.83 -18.90 3.86
N GLY A 238 -5.59 -19.23 5.14
CA GLY A 238 -5.15 -20.58 5.51
C GLY A 238 -6.20 -21.64 5.15
N VAL A 239 -7.48 -21.37 5.42
CA VAL A 239 -8.60 -22.25 5.07
C VAL A 239 -8.73 -22.42 3.55
N ASN A 240 -8.70 -21.32 2.81
CA ASN A 240 -8.82 -21.36 1.35
C ASN A 240 -7.69 -22.19 0.71
N ARG A 241 -6.45 -22.04 1.19
CA ARG A 241 -5.34 -22.88 0.73
C ARG A 241 -5.56 -24.36 1.01
N MET A 242 -6.06 -24.69 2.21
CA MET A 242 -6.36 -26.09 2.56
C MET A 242 -7.41 -26.65 1.59
N GLN A 243 -8.48 -25.91 1.32
CA GLN A 243 -9.51 -26.31 0.34
C GLN A 243 -8.94 -26.52 -1.07
N GLN A 244 -8.09 -25.61 -1.55
CA GLN A 244 -7.42 -25.74 -2.86
C GLN A 244 -6.53 -27.00 -2.94
N SER A 245 -5.99 -27.45 -1.82
CA SER A 245 -5.23 -28.69 -1.70
C SER A 245 -6.11 -29.94 -1.50
N GLY A 246 -7.45 -29.79 -1.57
CA GLY A 246 -8.41 -30.86 -1.28
C GLY A 246 -8.56 -31.19 0.22
N LEU A 247 -8.00 -30.37 1.11
CA LEU A 247 -8.09 -30.54 2.56
C LEU A 247 -9.27 -29.74 3.11
N ASN A 248 -10.40 -30.41 3.29
CA ASN A 248 -11.64 -29.78 3.76
C ASN A 248 -11.91 -29.95 5.26
N LEU A 249 -10.99 -30.55 6.00
CA LEU A 249 -11.13 -30.77 7.44
C LEU A 249 -10.12 -29.92 8.22
N VAL A 250 -10.62 -29.21 9.23
CA VAL A 250 -9.83 -28.30 10.07
C VAL A 250 -10.21 -28.44 11.53
N THR A 251 -9.30 -28.06 12.42
CA THR A 251 -9.58 -27.95 13.86
C THR A 251 -9.14 -26.56 14.37
N PRO A 252 -9.97 -25.85 15.15
CA PRO A 252 -9.53 -24.63 15.81
C PRO A 252 -8.55 -24.99 16.92
N VAL A 253 -7.34 -24.43 16.88
CA VAL A 253 -6.37 -24.61 17.97
C VAL A 253 -6.42 -23.46 18.97
N GLY A 254 -6.42 -23.82 20.24
CA GLY A 254 -6.54 -22.93 21.38
C GLY A 254 -5.64 -23.32 22.54
N SER A 255 -5.84 -22.62 23.65
CA SER A 255 -5.18 -22.92 24.94
C SER A 255 -6.24 -23.24 26.00
N PRO A 256 -5.90 -23.87 27.13
CA PRO A 256 -6.85 -24.10 28.22
C PRO A 256 -7.55 -22.82 28.70
N ALA A 257 -6.86 -21.66 28.62
CA ALA A 257 -7.39 -20.32 28.90
C ALA A 257 -8.18 -19.69 27.74
N SER A 258 -8.70 -20.49 26.81
CA SER A 258 -9.59 -20.01 25.74
C SER A 258 -10.85 -19.41 26.34
N CYS A 259 -11.46 -18.41 25.69
CA CYS A 259 -12.70 -17.84 26.22
C CYS A 259 -13.88 -18.83 26.10
N PRO A 260 -14.99 -18.60 26.82
CA PRO A 260 -16.15 -19.48 26.81
C PRO A 260 -16.85 -19.61 25.46
N ARG A 261 -16.64 -18.63 24.55
CA ARG A 261 -17.23 -18.64 23.19
C ARG A 261 -16.45 -19.55 22.24
N CYS A 262 -15.13 -19.58 22.35
CA CYS A 262 -14.27 -20.37 21.47
C CYS A 262 -14.03 -21.78 22.01
N ALA A 263 -13.94 -21.93 23.33
CA ALA A 263 -13.61 -23.20 23.98
C ALA A 263 -14.46 -24.41 23.53
N PRO A 264 -15.78 -24.29 23.29
CA PRO A 264 -16.61 -25.41 22.83
C PRO A 264 -16.24 -25.97 21.45
N TRP A 265 -15.46 -25.23 20.66
CA TRP A 265 -15.05 -25.60 19.30
C TRP A 265 -13.59 -26.04 19.22
N VAL A 266 -12.76 -25.73 20.23
CA VAL A 266 -11.34 -26.07 20.20
C VAL A 266 -11.18 -27.58 20.25
N GLY A 267 -10.35 -28.11 19.33
CA GLY A 267 -10.10 -29.55 19.25
C GLY A 267 -11.17 -30.36 18.52
N LYS A 268 -12.29 -29.75 18.12
CA LYS A 268 -13.32 -30.39 17.29
C LYS A 268 -12.91 -30.43 15.83
N THR A 269 -13.35 -31.47 15.11
CA THR A 269 -13.11 -31.59 13.68
C THR A 269 -14.23 -30.85 12.94
N LEU A 270 -13.88 -29.82 12.21
CA LEU A 270 -14.81 -28.98 11.45
C LEU A 270 -14.57 -29.14 9.96
N SER A 271 -15.64 -29.12 9.18
CA SER A 271 -15.55 -29.05 7.73
C SER A 271 -15.51 -27.61 7.22
N THR A 272 -14.91 -27.42 6.05
CA THR A 272 -14.90 -26.18 5.30
C THR A 272 -15.78 -26.25 4.04
N ASP A 273 -16.26 -27.44 3.69
CA ASP A 273 -17.12 -27.71 2.52
C ASP A 273 -18.59 -27.93 2.87
N GLY A 274 -18.95 -27.78 4.16
CA GLY A 274 -20.32 -27.91 4.65
C GLY A 274 -20.73 -29.33 5.05
N SER A 275 -19.86 -30.33 4.89
CA SER A 275 -20.11 -31.70 5.36
C SER A 275 -20.26 -31.77 6.89
N THR A 276 -21.13 -32.63 7.41
CA THR A 276 -21.33 -32.80 8.86
C THR A 276 -21.68 -34.24 9.20
N GLY A 277 -21.37 -34.69 10.42
CA GLY A 277 -21.63 -36.06 10.85
C GLY A 277 -20.54 -37.03 10.43
N ASP A 278 -20.87 -38.32 10.33
CA ASP A 278 -19.91 -39.36 9.97
C ASP A 278 -19.75 -39.41 8.44
N VAL A 279 -18.52 -39.17 7.97
CA VAL A 279 -18.18 -39.19 6.55
C VAL A 279 -17.03 -40.16 6.31
N THR A 280 -17.19 -41.02 5.31
CA THR A 280 -16.14 -41.93 4.85
C THR A 280 -15.18 -41.18 3.92
N LEU A 281 -13.91 -41.10 4.29
CA LEU A 281 -12.86 -40.41 3.53
C LEU A 281 -11.65 -41.31 3.34
N PRO A 282 -10.87 -41.16 2.26
CA PRO A 282 -9.61 -41.88 2.11
C PRO A 282 -8.65 -41.58 3.26
N HIS A 283 -8.01 -42.59 3.82
CA HIS A 283 -6.96 -42.41 4.82
C HIS A 283 -5.81 -41.58 4.24
N ALA A 284 -5.27 -40.64 5.02
CA ALA A 284 -4.28 -39.69 4.51
C ALA A 284 -2.93 -40.35 4.15
N THR A 285 -2.62 -41.51 4.72
CA THR A 285 -1.33 -42.21 4.52
C THR A 285 -1.44 -43.69 4.14
N ASP A 286 -2.61 -44.31 4.33
CA ASP A 286 -2.75 -45.77 4.26
C ASP A 286 -3.70 -46.10 3.12
N GLU A 287 -3.61 -47.33 2.59
CA GLU A 287 -4.57 -47.79 1.59
C GLU A 287 -5.88 -48.19 2.28
N GLY A 288 -6.92 -47.38 2.08
CA GLY A 288 -8.28 -47.67 2.58
C GLY A 288 -9.03 -46.41 3.01
N ASP A 289 -10.32 -46.57 3.26
CA ASP A 289 -11.18 -45.50 3.74
C ASP A 289 -11.33 -45.54 5.26
N VAL A 290 -11.47 -44.37 5.87
CA VAL A 290 -11.71 -44.18 7.31
C VAL A 290 -12.96 -43.33 7.52
N VAL A 291 -13.75 -43.71 8.52
CA VAL A 291 -14.89 -42.90 8.95
C VAL A 291 -14.39 -41.79 9.87
N VAL A 292 -14.64 -40.54 9.49
CA VAL A 292 -14.31 -39.35 10.27
C VAL A 292 -15.61 -38.70 10.75
N HIS A 293 -15.70 -38.45 12.06
CA HIS A 293 -16.79 -37.67 12.64
C HIS A 293 -16.50 -36.17 12.50
N ILE A 294 -17.41 -35.44 11.88
CA ILE A 294 -17.34 -33.99 11.70
C ILE A 294 -18.36 -33.31 12.62
N ASP A 295 -17.85 -32.57 13.61
CA ASP A 295 -18.64 -31.92 14.68
C ASP A 295 -19.51 -30.75 14.18
N GLY A 296 -19.19 -30.19 13.01
CA GLY A 296 -19.88 -29.04 12.42
C GLY A 296 -19.02 -28.35 11.35
N THR A 297 -19.47 -27.20 10.86
CA THR A 297 -18.73 -26.42 9.85
C THR A 297 -17.99 -25.24 10.44
N THR A 298 -17.00 -24.71 9.72
CA THR A 298 -16.31 -23.47 10.11
C THR A 298 -17.25 -22.27 10.25
N GLU A 299 -18.29 -22.20 9.43
CA GLU A 299 -19.29 -21.13 9.42
C GLU A 299 -20.21 -21.25 10.63
N GLN A 300 -20.67 -22.46 10.95
CA GLN A 300 -21.46 -22.74 12.16
C GLN A 300 -20.68 -22.36 13.41
N ALA A 301 -19.39 -22.73 13.49
CA ALA A 301 -18.55 -22.38 14.61
C ALA A 301 -18.36 -20.85 14.76
N ARG A 302 -18.15 -20.14 13.64
CA ARG A 302 -18.06 -18.67 13.63
C ARG A 302 -19.37 -18.01 14.05
N ALA A 303 -20.51 -18.50 13.57
CA ALA A 303 -21.83 -18.03 13.96
C ALA A 303 -22.09 -18.20 15.47
N ALA A 304 -21.58 -19.29 16.05
CA ALA A 304 -21.63 -19.54 17.49
C ALA A 304 -20.62 -18.71 18.32
N GLY A 305 -19.75 -17.92 17.68
CA GLY A 305 -18.85 -16.98 18.34
C GLY A 305 -17.37 -17.35 18.34
N LEU A 306 -16.97 -18.40 17.61
CA LEU A 306 -15.56 -18.67 17.31
C LEU A 306 -14.96 -17.49 16.51
N MET A 307 -13.69 -17.16 16.75
CA MET A 307 -12.99 -16.05 16.07
C MET A 307 -13.64 -14.66 16.26
N HIS A 308 -14.19 -14.42 17.46
CA HIS A 308 -14.64 -13.10 17.88
C HIS A 308 -13.50 -12.05 17.90
N PRO A 309 -13.80 -10.74 18.05
CA PRO A 309 -12.76 -9.71 18.09
C PRO A 309 -11.69 -9.98 19.15
N ASN A 310 -10.41 -9.73 18.83
CA ASN A 310 -9.24 -10.06 19.65
C ASN A 310 -9.01 -11.56 19.96
N CYS A 311 -9.70 -12.46 19.25
CA CYS A 311 -9.42 -13.89 19.31
C CYS A 311 -8.03 -14.21 18.73
N SER A 312 -7.37 -15.23 19.29
CA SER A 312 -6.05 -15.70 18.85
C SER A 312 -6.07 -17.13 18.31
N HIS A 313 -7.25 -17.74 18.19
CA HIS A 313 -7.41 -19.07 17.62
C HIS A 313 -7.08 -19.07 16.13
N LYS A 314 -6.55 -20.20 15.68
CA LYS A 314 -6.27 -20.43 14.27
C LYS A 314 -6.79 -21.79 13.85
N PHE A 315 -7.13 -21.94 12.57
CA PHE A 315 -7.42 -23.25 12.00
C PHE A 315 -6.12 -23.96 11.63
N VAL A 316 -6.09 -25.27 11.82
CA VAL A 316 -5.06 -26.16 11.31
C VAL A 316 -5.72 -27.37 10.64
N ALA A 317 -5.06 -27.95 9.64
CA ALA A 317 -5.57 -29.10 8.92
C ALA A 317 -5.77 -30.30 9.85
N VAL A 318 -6.86 -31.04 9.62
CA VAL A 318 -7.06 -32.39 10.12
C VAL A 318 -6.97 -33.32 8.92
N PHE A 319 -6.15 -34.36 9.04
CA PHE A 319 -5.99 -35.36 7.98
C PHE A 319 -6.79 -36.61 8.36
N PRO A 320 -7.64 -37.14 7.46
CA PRO A 320 -8.38 -38.37 7.74
C PRO A 320 -7.45 -39.50 8.18
N GLY A 321 -7.78 -40.13 9.30
CA GLY A 321 -7.00 -41.23 9.85
C GLY A 321 -5.76 -40.85 10.66
N LEU A 322 -5.34 -39.57 10.61
CA LEU A 322 -4.28 -39.06 11.47
C LEU A 322 -4.84 -38.41 12.75
N PRO A 323 -4.07 -38.38 13.84
CA PRO A 323 -4.52 -37.74 15.09
C PRO A 323 -4.81 -36.25 14.90
N ASN A 324 -6.00 -35.82 15.33
CA ASN A 324 -6.29 -34.40 15.48
C ASN A 324 -5.40 -33.81 16.59
N PRO A 325 -4.62 -32.74 16.31
CA PRO A 325 -3.58 -32.23 17.20
C PRO A 325 -4.08 -31.68 18.54
N GLN A 326 -5.38 -31.38 18.66
CA GLN A 326 -6.01 -30.95 19.91
C GLN A 326 -7.25 -31.76 20.26
N ALA A 327 -7.35 -33.00 19.78
CA ALA A 327 -8.38 -33.93 20.21
C ALA A 327 -8.40 -34.04 21.75
N GLY A 328 -9.59 -34.03 22.34
CA GLY A 328 -9.76 -34.11 23.79
C GLY A 328 -9.38 -32.83 24.55
N PHE A 329 -9.40 -31.67 23.89
CA PHE A 329 -9.22 -30.38 24.54
C PHE A 329 -10.15 -30.21 25.76
N VAL A 330 -9.58 -29.74 26.87
CA VAL A 330 -10.31 -29.43 28.10
C VAL A 330 -10.21 -27.94 28.40
N TYR A 331 -11.38 -27.30 28.56
CA TYR A 331 -11.48 -25.92 28.99
C TYR A 331 -11.15 -25.77 30.47
N ASP A 332 -10.26 -24.84 30.79
CA ASP A 332 -9.94 -24.47 32.17
C ASP A 332 -10.47 -23.05 32.48
N GLY A 333 -11.61 -23.01 33.16
CA GLY A 333 -12.25 -21.76 33.58
C GLY A 333 -11.43 -20.96 34.60
N ALA A 334 -10.55 -21.59 35.38
CA ALA A 334 -9.65 -20.88 36.28
C ALA A 334 -8.54 -20.18 35.50
N ALA A 335 -7.94 -20.85 34.50
CA ALA A 335 -6.95 -20.24 33.63
C ALA A 335 -7.52 -19.09 32.79
N ASP A 336 -8.78 -19.20 32.35
CA ASP A 336 -9.50 -18.13 31.66
C ASP A 336 -9.76 -16.92 32.58
N LYS A 337 -10.27 -17.14 33.79
CA LYS A 337 -10.42 -16.08 34.80
C LYS A 337 -9.09 -15.42 35.14
N ALA A 338 -8.01 -16.19 35.26
CA ALA A 338 -6.67 -15.65 35.48
C ALA A 338 -6.18 -14.78 34.30
N ARG A 339 -6.51 -15.15 33.07
CA ARG A 339 -6.25 -14.32 31.88
C ARG A 339 -7.04 -13.02 31.92
N GLU A 340 -8.30 -13.06 32.33
CA GLU A 340 -9.15 -11.87 32.43
C GLU A 340 -8.67 -10.92 33.53
N ARG A 341 -8.36 -11.46 34.71
CA ARG A 341 -7.79 -10.70 35.81
C ARG A 341 -6.48 -10.02 35.43
N GLN A 342 -5.61 -10.69 34.68
CA GLN A 342 -4.39 -10.07 34.13
C GLN A 342 -4.73 -8.86 33.24
N ARG A 343 -5.75 -8.95 32.39
CA ARG A 343 -6.16 -7.86 31.50
C ARG A 343 -6.77 -6.68 32.26
N GLU A 344 -7.51 -6.93 33.33
CA GLU A 344 -8.03 -5.87 34.22
C GLU A 344 -6.88 -5.06 34.81
N ILE A 345 -5.87 -5.74 35.38
CA ILE A 345 -4.71 -5.08 35.95
C ILE A 345 -3.92 -4.32 34.87
N GLU A 346 -3.77 -4.87 33.66
CA GLU A 346 -3.16 -4.16 32.52
C GLU A 346 -3.93 -2.88 32.12
N VAL A 347 -5.27 -2.87 32.26
CA VAL A 347 -6.10 -1.68 32.06
C VAL A 347 -5.89 -0.67 33.19
N GLU A 348 -5.81 -1.11 34.45
CA GLU A 348 -5.50 -0.27 35.62
C GLU A 348 -4.13 0.41 35.44
N ILE A 349 -3.09 -0.33 35.06
CA ILE A 349 -1.74 0.21 34.79
C ILE A 349 -1.81 1.29 33.72
N ARG A 350 -2.53 1.06 32.62
CA ARG A 350 -2.68 2.07 31.55
C ARG A 350 -3.48 3.28 32.02
N ALA A 351 -4.47 3.10 32.88
CA ALA A 351 -5.24 4.22 33.45
C ALA A 351 -4.34 5.10 34.34
N ALA A 352 -3.53 4.49 35.21
CA ALA A 352 -2.58 5.19 36.06
C ALA A 352 -1.51 5.93 35.23
N LYS A 353 -0.93 5.28 34.22
CA LYS A 353 0.04 5.94 33.31
C LYS A 353 -0.56 7.12 32.54
N ARG A 354 -1.86 7.07 32.19
CA ARG A 354 -2.54 8.21 31.57
C ARG A 354 -2.65 9.39 32.52
N LYS A 355 -2.99 9.14 33.79
CA LYS A 355 -2.99 10.19 34.82
C LYS A 355 -1.59 10.79 34.98
N GLU A 356 -0.55 9.96 34.96
CA GLU A 356 0.84 10.40 35.03
C GLU A 356 1.21 11.31 33.84
N ALA A 357 0.85 10.91 32.61
CA ALA A 357 1.13 11.67 31.41
C ALA A 357 0.35 13.01 31.32
N LEU A 358 -0.79 13.12 32.00
CA LEU A 358 -1.66 14.31 32.00
C LEU A 358 -1.50 15.16 33.28
N ALA A 359 -0.58 14.80 34.18
CA ALA A 359 -0.41 15.50 35.44
C ALA A 359 0.05 16.96 35.21
N ALA A 360 -0.69 17.92 35.76
CA ALA A 360 -0.40 19.34 35.61
C ALA A 360 0.70 19.85 36.56
N ASP A 361 0.95 19.14 37.66
CA ASP A 361 1.91 19.53 38.69
C ASP A 361 2.74 18.33 39.21
N PRO A 362 3.91 18.58 39.85
CA PRO A 362 4.79 17.52 40.34
C PRO A 362 4.18 16.61 41.41
N LEU A 363 3.23 17.12 42.21
CA LEU A 363 2.57 16.33 43.27
C LEU A 363 1.60 15.31 42.66
N GLN A 364 0.81 15.75 41.66
CA GLN A 364 -0.07 14.89 40.88
C GLN A 364 0.73 13.82 40.11
N ALA A 365 1.86 14.20 39.50
CA ALA A 365 2.74 13.27 38.81
C ALA A 365 3.27 12.19 39.77
N LYS A 366 3.71 12.58 40.98
CA LYS A 366 4.18 11.64 42.01
C LYS A 366 3.09 10.69 42.50
N ARG A 367 1.86 11.17 42.68
CA ARG A 367 0.70 10.33 43.04
C ARG A 367 0.38 9.32 41.94
N ALA A 368 0.31 9.77 40.69
CA ALA A 368 0.05 8.89 39.55
C ALA A 368 1.16 7.84 39.37
N GLN A 369 2.43 8.22 39.57
CA GLN A 369 3.55 7.27 39.56
C GLN A 369 3.43 6.20 40.66
N ALA A 370 2.93 6.56 41.84
CA ALA A 370 2.66 5.60 42.91
C ALA A 370 1.54 4.62 42.52
N GLU A 371 0.46 5.10 41.92
CA GLU A 371 -0.62 4.25 41.37
C GLU A 371 -0.09 3.26 40.31
N VAL A 372 0.82 3.71 39.42
CA VAL A 372 1.45 2.82 38.43
C VAL A 372 2.25 1.72 39.11
N LYS A 373 3.05 2.04 40.13
CA LYS A 373 3.84 1.06 40.88
C LYS A 373 2.97 0.06 41.62
N GLU A 374 1.89 0.52 42.24
CA GLU A 374 0.93 -0.34 42.94
C GLU A 374 0.25 -1.32 41.96
N ALA A 375 -0.25 -0.83 40.82
CA ALA A 375 -0.87 -1.69 39.82
C ALA A 375 0.13 -2.67 39.19
N GLN A 376 1.40 -2.27 39.02
CA GLN A 376 2.46 -3.16 38.57
C GLN A 376 2.83 -4.22 39.62
N LEU A 377 2.73 -3.91 40.91
CA LEU A 377 2.89 -4.89 41.99
C LEU A 377 1.77 -5.92 41.94
N LYS A 378 0.50 -5.47 41.85
CA LYS A 378 -0.66 -6.37 41.67
C LYS A 378 -0.49 -7.30 40.48
N LEU A 379 0.07 -6.80 39.38
CA LEU A 379 0.37 -7.64 38.20
C LEU A 379 1.41 -8.70 38.53
N ARG A 380 2.51 -8.33 39.21
CA ARG A 380 3.57 -9.30 39.57
C ARG A 380 3.02 -10.39 40.48
N ASP A 381 2.30 -10.02 41.53
CA ASP A 381 1.69 -10.97 42.46
C ASP A 381 0.72 -11.92 41.74
N HIS A 382 -0.10 -11.39 40.83
CA HIS A 382 -1.01 -12.20 40.02
C HIS A 382 -0.27 -13.17 39.08
N LEU A 383 0.82 -12.73 38.46
CA LEU A 383 1.62 -13.58 37.56
C LEU A 383 2.35 -14.68 38.34
N ASP A 384 2.88 -14.35 39.52
CA ASP A 384 3.56 -15.31 40.41
C ASP A 384 2.57 -16.36 40.93
N ALA A 385 1.35 -15.94 41.30
CA ALA A 385 0.30 -16.86 41.77
C ALA A 385 -0.27 -17.78 40.66
N THR A 386 -0.26 -17.34 39.40
CA THR A 386 -0.91 -18.07 38.29
C THR A 386 0.05 -18.71 37.30
N GLY A 387 1.36 -18.47 37.44
CA GLY A 387 2.39 -18.90 36.50
C GLY A 387 2.30 -18.25 35.11
N ARG A 388 1.47 -17.20 34.96
CA ARG A 388 1.23 -16.54 33.67
C ARG A 388 2.41 -15.66 33.28
N LYS A 389 2.58 -15.45 31.97
CA LYS A 389 3.64 -14.58 31.42
C LYS A 389 3.19 -13.12 31.36
N ARG A 390 4.06 -12.21 31.79
CA ARG A 390 3.86 -10.76 31.68
C ARG A 390 3.82 -10.33 30.22
N ASN A 391 2.88 -9.43 29.89
CA ASN A 391 2.84 -8.78 28.57
C ASN A 391 3.06 -7.27 28.71
N SER A 392 4.33 -6.88 28.86
CA SER A 392 4.72 -5.49 29.11
C SER A 392 4.27 -4.51 28.02
N LYS A 393 3.97 -4.99 26.80
CA LYS A 393 3.44 -4.16 25.71
C LYS A 393 2.01 -3.68 26.00
N ARG A 394 1.16 -4.52 26.61
CA ARG A 394 -0.24 -4.20 26.95
C ARG A 394 -0.36 -3.18 28.08
N GLU A 395 0.69 -3.00 28.85
CA GLU A 395 0.79 -1.98 29.90
C GLU A 395 1.17 -0.60 29.36
N GLN A 396 1.63 -0.48 28.11
CA GLN A 396 2.06 0.80 27.56
C GLN A 396 0.87 1.62 27.07
N LEU A 397 1.01 2.94 27.13
CA LEU A 397 0.05 3.84 26.51
C LEU A 397 0.11 3.69 24.99
N HIS A 398 -1.07 3.73 24.37
CA HIS A 398 -1.20 3.84 22.92
C HIS A 398 -0.74 5.22 22.46
N PHE A 399 -0.44 5.34 21.16
CA PHE A 399 -0.02 6.61 20.55
C PHE A 399 -1.00 7.75 20.88
N ALA A 400 -2.31 7.51 20.74
CA ALA A 400 -3.35 8.48 21.07
C ALA A 400 -3.57 8.75 22.58
N ASP A 401 -2.96 7.96 23.48
CA ASP A 401 -3.13 8.11 24.93
C ASP A 401 -1.98 8.91 25.59
N GLY A 402 -1.15 9.61 24.82
CA GLY A 402 -0.11 10.51 25.34
C GLY A 402 1.34 10.11 25.08
N LYS A 403 1.62 9.15 24.16
CA LYS A 403 2.97 9.04 23.59
C LYS A 403 3.11 10.10 22.50
N GLY A 404 3.68 11.25 22.88
CA GLY A 404 4.20 12.21 21.90
C GLY A 404 5.04 11.50 20.84
N VAL A 405 4.98 12.02 19.62
CA VAL A 405 5.83 11.63 18.48
C VAL A 405 7.23 11.25 18.98
N PRO A 406 7.84 10.14 18.51
CA PRO A 406 9.24 9.86 18.85
C PRO A 406 10.05 11.11 18.56
N ARG A 407 10.70 11.68 19.58
CA ARG A 407 11.61 12.81 19.40
C ARG A 407 12.60 12.40 18.30
N PRO A 408 12.78 13.17 17.21
CA PRO A 408 13.83 12.88 16.26
C PRO A 408 15.16 12.77 17.03
N PRO A 409 16.08 11.87 16.64
CA PRO A 409 17.36 11.76 17.32
C PRO A 409 17.95 13.16 17.44
N SER A 410 18.26 13.56 18.68
CA SER A 410 18.82 14.87 18.97
C SER A 410 20.05 15.07 18.10
N THR A 411 19.98 16.04 17.18
CA THR A 411 21.15 16.57 16.50
C THR A 411 22.17 16.98 17.56
N PRO A 412 23.41 16.48 17.52
CA PRO A 412 24.48 17.06 18.30
C PRO A 412 24.64 18.52 17.84
N SER A 413 24.61 19.42 18.80
CA SER A 413 24.86 20.86 18.65
C SER A 413 26.08 21.13 17.78
N THR A 414 25.91 22.02 16.80
CA THR A 414 26.95 22.60 15.94
C THR A 414 28.10 23.24 16.74
N PRO A 415 29.34 23.06 16.28
CA PRO A 415 30.38 24.07 16.42
C PRO A 415 30.90 24.56 15.05
N ASN A 416 30.78 25.88 14.85
CA ASN A 416 31.57 26.78 13.98
C ASN A 416 31.60 26.57 12.45
N ALA A 417 31.15 27.62 11.75
CA ALA A 417 31.35 27.86 10.33
C ALA A 417 32.79 28.29 9.99
N PRO A 418 33.37 27.81 8.87
CA PRO A 418 34.48 28.46 8.19
C PRO A 418 34.04 29.19 6.91
N LYS A 419 34.91 30.13 6.50
CA LYS A 419 34.70 31.27 5.60
C LYS A 419 34.68 30.92 4.09
N ASN A 420 34.06 31.80 3.30
CA ASN A 420 34.00 31.81 1.83
C ASN A 420 35.35 31.56 1.12
N PRO A 421 35.36 30.85 -0.02
CA PRO A 421 36.37 31.00 -1.06
C PRO A 421 35.88 31.84 -2.26
N ARG A 422 36.86 32.50 -2.89
CA ARG A 422 36.84 33.44 -4.03
C ARG A 422 36.45 32.77 -5.38
N PRO A 423 35.91 33.50 -6.38
CA PRO A 423 35.44 32.91 -7.65
C PRO A 423 36.58 32.58 -8.63
N PRO A 424 36.45 31.56 -9.48
CA PRO A 424 37.35 31.34 -10.61
C PRO A 424 36.91 32.09 -11.88
N ALA A 425 37.91 32.47 -12.67
CA ALA A 425 37.82 33.18 -13.96
C ALA A 425 37.53 32.22 -15.14
N PRO A 426 37.27 32.73 -16.38
CA PRO A 426 36.44 32.08 -17.40
C PRO A 426 37.15 30.99 -18.19
N VAL A 427 36.40 29.97 -18.61
CA VAL A 427 36.87 28.93 -19.53
C VAL A 427 36.31 29.16 -20.93
N ALA A 428 37.18 28.99 -21.92
CA ALA A 428 37.06 29.26 -23.35
C ALA A 428 35.98 28.39 -24.08
N PRO A 429 35.66 28.68 -25.35
CA PRO A 429 34.42 28.23 -25.98
C PRO A 429 34.48 26.75 -26.34
N VAL A 430 33.44 26.01 -25.96
CA VAL A 430 33.26 24.61 -26.35
C VAL A 430 32.32 24.55 -27.55
N THR A 431 32.83 23.97 -28.63
CA THR A 431 32.15 23.58 -29.87
C THR A 431 30.82 22.85 -29.61
N PRO A 432 29.76 23.06 -30.42
CA PRO A 432 28.43 22.53 -30.11
C PRO A 432 28.41 21.01 -30.29
N ILE A 433 28.38 20.29 -29.16
CA ILE A 433 28.02 18.88 -29.14
C ILE A 433 26.50 18.85 -29.24
N ARG A 434 25.92 18.35 -30.34
CA ARG A 434 24.51 17.93 -30.36
C ARG A 434 24.36 16.81 -29.32
N ARG A 435 23.67 17.09 -28.22
CA ARG A 435 23.43 16.15 -27.11
C ARG A 435 21.98 15.71 -27.15
N ASP A 436 21.74 14.54 -27.72
CA ASP A 436 20.43 13.93 -27.81
C ASP A 436 19.99 13.35 -26.45
N ILE A 437 18.68 13.26 -26.26
CA ILE A 437 18.03 12.57 -25.14
C ILE A 437 18.45 11.09 -25.16
N ASP A 438 18.93 10.53 -24.05
CA ASP A 438 19.23 9.09 -23.95
C ASP A 438 17.94 8.30 -23.66
N ILE A 439 17.12 8.16 -24.71
CA ILE A 439 15.93 7.29 -24.72
C ILE A 439 16.31 5.91 -25.25
N GLN A 440 16.15 4.90 -24.41
CA GLN A 440 16.39 3.51 -24.78
C GLN A 440 15.07 2.85 -25.18
N ILE A 441 14.90 2.53 -26.45
CA ILE A 441 13.74 1.74 -26.91
C ILE A 441 14.06 0.27 -26.66
N ALA A 442 13.24 -0.44 -25.88
CA ALA A 442 13.49 -1.86 -25.65
C ALA A 442 13.46 -2.65 -26.96
N LYS A 443 14.37 -3.62 -27.10
CA LYS A 443 14.49 -4.48 -28.29
C LYS A 443 13.23 -5.27 -28.63
N THR A 444 12.32 -5.43 -27.66
CA THR A 444 11.05 -6.16 -27.76
C THR A 444 9.85 -5.26 -28.11
N SER A 445 10.05 -3.94 -28.25
CA SER A 445 9.01 -2.97 -28.57
C SER A 445 8.63 -3.00 -30.05
N THR A 446 7.34 -3.09 -30.35
CA THR A 446 6.79 -2.83 -31.71
C THR A 446 6.73 -1.34 -32.04
N LEU A 447 6.82 -0.45 -31.04
CA LEU A 447 6.94 0.99 -31.23
C LEU A 447 8.38 1.35 -31.58
N GLY A 448 8.55 1.96 -32.74
CA GLY A 448 9.85 2.42 -33.21
C GLY A 448 9.78 3.73 -33.97
N GLY A 449 8.85 3.89 -34.91
CA GLY A 449 8.76 5.09 -35.75
C GLY A 449 8.36 6.32 -34.95
N GLU A 450 7.24 6.24 -34.26
CA GLU A 450 6.59 7.31 -33.50
C GLU A 450 7.42 7.73 -32.30
N VAL A 451 8.01 6.77 -31.57
CA VAL A 451 8.89 7.07 -30.43
C VAL A 451 10.18 7.75 -30.89
N ARG A 452 10.74 7.35 -32.05
CA ARG A 452 11.89 8.05 -32.65
C ARG A 452 11.52 9.43 -33.15
N ALA A 453 10.33 9.60 -33.73
CA ALA A 453 9.82 10.89 -34.18
C ALA A 453 9.64 11.86 -33.01
N ALA A 454 8.98 11.43 -31.93
CA ALA A 454 8.83 12.21 -30.70
C ALA A 454 10.19 12.58 -30.10
N ARG A 455 11.13 11.63 -30.02
CA ARG A 455 12.52 11.90 -29.57
C ARG A 455 13.19 12.97 -30.43
N SER A 456 13.04 12.87 -31.76
CA SER A 456 13.60 13.85 -32.70
C SER A 456 13.01 15.23 -32.44
N SER A 457 11.68 15.34 -32.34
CA SER A 457 11.00 16.61 -32.07
C SER A 457 11.44 17.25 -30.76
N ILE A 458 11.60 16.46 -29.70
CA ILE A 458 12.12 17.01 -28.43
C ILE A 458 13.59 17.45 -28.59
N SER A 459 14.41 16.63 -29.25
CA SER A 459 15.80 16.99 -29.59
C SER A 459 15.88 18.25 -30.45
N ASP A 460 14.90 18.57 -31.28
CA ASP A 460 14.91 19.81 -32.07
C ASP A 460 14.65 21.05 -31.19
N VAL A 461 13.91 20.88 -30.09
CA VAL A 461 13.49 21.98 -29.21
C VAL A 461 14.50 22.25 -28.09
N HIS A 462 15.04 21.21 -27.43
CA HIS A 462 16.00 21.41 -26.35
C HIS A 462 17.00 20.25 -26.21
N SER A 463 18.04 20.49 -25.40
CA SER A 463 19.03 19.50 -24.99
C SER A 463 18.72 18.96 -23.59
N ILE A 464 19.46 17.94 -23.14
CA ILE A 464 19.36 17.41 -21.77
C ILE A 464 20.70 17.57 -21.03
N PRO A 465 20.70 17.98 -19.74
CA PRO A 465 21.92 18.03 -18.92
C PRO A 465 22.60 16.67 -18.76
N LYS A 466 23.93 16.65 -18.67
CA LYS A 466 24.69 15.41 -18.44
C LYS A 466 24.41 14.86 -17.04
N GLY A 467 24.32 13.53 -16.92
CA GLY A 467 24.20 12.84 -15.64
C GLY A 467 22.79 12.39 -15.26
N LEU A 468 21.81 12.60 -16.15
CA LEU A 468 20.46 12.07 -15.96
C LEU A 468 20.39 10.58 -16.32
N THR A 469 19.61 9.83 -15.55
CA THR A 469 19.43 8.38 -15.74
C THR A 469 18.64 8.12 -17.03
N PRO A 470 19.11 7.26 -17.94
CA PRO A 470 18.40 6.95 -19.17
C PRO A 470 16.97 6.45 -18.90
N VAL A 471 16.04 6.82 -19.78
CA VAL A 471 14.64 6.38 -19.69
C VAL A 471 14.37 5.32 -20.76
N GLN A 472 13.74 4.21 -20.36
CA GLN A 472 13.38 3.11 -21.27
C GLN A 472 11.95 3.28 -21.76
N VAL A 473 11.70 3.13 -23.07
CA VAL A 473 10.35 3.19 -23.66
C VAL A 473 9.94 1.82 -24.19
N ASN A 474 8.79 1.33 -23.70
CA ASN A 474 8.25 0.00 -24.01
C ASN A 474 6.78 0.09 -24.45
N THR A 475 6.33 -0.88 -25.25
CA THR A 475 4.91 -1.07 -25.58
C THR A 475 4.17 -1.77 -24.46
N ALA A 476 2.94 -1.35 -24.14
CA ALA A 476 2.05 -2.12 -23.27
C ALA A 476 0.86 -2.74 -24.04
N PRO A 477 0.20 -3.78 -23.48
CA PRO A 477 -1.02 -4.36 -24.06
C PRO A 477 -2.13 -3.33 -24.22
N THR A 478 -2.89 -3.40 -25.33
CA THR A 478 -3.96 -2.46 -25.66
C THR A 478 -5.15 -2.59 -24.71
N THR A 479 -5.30 -1.63 -23.79
CA THR A 479 -6.51 -1.42 -22.98
C THR A 479 -7.30 -0.22 -23.56
N ALA A 480 -8.63 -0.28 -23.59
CA ALA A 480 -9.45 0.84 -24.05
C ALA A 480 -9.26 2.07 -23.14
N GLY A 481 -9.05 3.26 -23.71
CA GLY A 481 -8.87 4.52 -22.97
C GLY A 481 -7.48 4.79 -22.36
N TRP A 482 -6.61 3.80 -22.24
CA TRP A 482 -5.22 3.98 -21.79
C TRP A 482 -4.27 4.28 -22.98
N MET A 483 -3.32 5.20 -22.78
CA MET A 483 -2.42 5.65 -23.86
C MET A 483 -0.94 5.62 -23.47
N GLY A 484 -0.60 5.94 -22.23
CA GLY A 484 0.77 5.96 -21.75
C GLY A 484 0.86 6.02 -20.23
N ALA A 485 2.02 5.71 -19.69
CA ALA A 485 2.38 5.94 -18.30
C ALA A 485 3.90 5.99 -18.11
N TYR A 486 4.39 7.02 -17.42
CA TYR A 486 5.74 7.10 -16.89
C TYR A 486 5.82 6.54 -15.47
N ASN A 487 6.64 5.50 -15.30
CA ASN A 487 7.01 4.97 -14.00
C ASN A 487 8.35 5.58 -13.54
N HIS A 488 8.25 6.50 -12.60
CA HIS A 488 9.38 7.23 -12.06
C HIS A 488 10.36 6.41 -11.20
N GLN A 489 9.94 5.24 -10.73
CA GLN A 489 10.76 4.35 -9.90
C GLN A 489 11.65 3.43 -10.77
N THR A 490 11.24 3.16 -12.01
CA THR A 490 12.00 2.32 -12.95
C THR A 490 12.64 3.10 -14.08
N SER A 491 12.31 4.38 -14.23
CA SER A 491 12.59 5.16 -15.45
C SER A 491 12.09 4.42 -16.70
N ILE A 492 10.91 3.82 -16.63
CA ILE A 492 10.25 3.18 -17.77
C ILE A 492 9.02 3.99 -18.15
N ILE A 493 8.93 4.30 -19.44
CA ILE A 493 7.75 4.84 -20.10
C ILE A 493 7.07 3.68 -20.84
N GLN A 494 5.81 3.45 -20.54
CA GLN A 494 4.97 2.50 -21.26
C GLN A 494 4.01 3.28 -22.16
N ILE A 495 3.88 2.87 -23.42
CA ILE A 495 3.03 3.54 -24.40
C ILE A 495 2.17 2.50 -25.11
N ARG A 496 0.91 2.85 -25.37
CA ARG A 496 0.03 2.05 -26.21
C ARG A 496 0.58 2.05 -27.64
N ALA A 497 0.72 0.86 -28.21
CA ALA A 497 1.34 0.68 -29.52
C ALA A 497 0.56 1.31 -30.70
N THR A 498 -0.72 1.60 -30.52
CA THR A 498 -1.63 2.07 -31.57
C THR A 498 -2.56 3.18 -31.08
N GLY A 499 -2.72 4.23 -31.88
CA GLY A 499 -3.62 5.34 -31.59
C GLY A 499 -3.25 6.60 -32.41
N PRO A 500 -4.15 7.59 -32.51
CA PRO A 500 -3.89 8.81 -33.29
C PRO A 500 -2.86 9.75 -32.64
N THR A 501 -2.51 9.53 -31.36
CA THR A 501 -1.73 10.49 -30.55
C THR A 501 -0.42 9.91 -30.01
N VAL A 502 0.08 8.79 -30.53
CA VAL A 502 1.23 8.06 -29.97
C VAL A 502 2.48 8.94 -29.81
N GLU A 503 2.81 9.77 -30.80
CA GLU A 503 3.95 10.71 -30.72
C GLU A 503 3.75 11.75 -29.61
N LEU A 504 2.55 12.33 -29.52
CA LEU A 504 2.20 13.33 -28.51
C LEU A 504 2.21 12.73 -27.10
N THR A 505 1.63 11.53 -26.93
CA THR A 505 1.67 10.77 -25.67
C THR A 505 3.10 10.41 -25.29
N THR A 506 3.97 10.07 -26.25
CA THR A 506 5.39 9.82 -25.97
C THR A 506 6.05 11.07 -25.37
N ALA A 507 5.78 12.24 -25.95
CA ALA A 507 6.29 13.50 -25.41
C ALA A 507 5.72 13.80 -24.01
N HIS A 508 4.44 13.52 -23.77
CA HIS A 508 3.80 13.68 -22.46
C HIS A 508 4.50 12.89 -21.36
N GLU A 509 4.76 11.59 -21.60
CA GLU A 509 5.43 10.74 -20.62
C GLU A 509 6.90 11.13 -20.39
N ILE A 510 7.57 11.66 -21.42
CA ILE A 510 8.92 12.25 -21.26
C ILE A 510 8.84 13.55 -20.45
N GLY A 511 7.78 14.33 -20.59
CA GLY A 511 7.52 15.51 -19.78
C GLY A 511 7.50 15.19 -18.29
N HIS A 512 6.80 14.12 -17.89
CA HIS A 512 6.80 13.60 -16.52
C HIS A 512 8.20 13.19 -16.03
N TYR A 513 8.98 12.55 -16.90
CA TYR A 513 10.37 12.21 -16.58
C TYR A 513 11.23 13.46 -16.34
N LEU A 514 11.12 14.48 -17.19
CA LEU A 514 11.90 15.72 -17.05
C LEU A 514 11.47 16.56 -15.83
N ASP A 515 10.18 16.63 -15.55
CA ASP A 515 9.65 17.32 -14.37
C ASP A 515 10.34 16.83 -13.08
N ARG A 516 10.48 15.51 -12.97
CA ARG A 516 11.12 14.88 -11.82
C ARG A 516 12.64 14.91 -11.90
N SER A 517 13.19 14.34 -12.97
CA SER A 517 14.62 14.04 -13.04
C SER A 517 15.45 15.27 -13.38
N MET A 518 14.89 16.22 -14.13
CA MET A 518 15.60 17.42 -14.60
C MET A 518 15.21 18.66 -13.80
N LEU A 519 13.93 18.84 -13.45
CA LEU A 519 13.48 20.04 -12.74
C LEU A 519 13.47 19.87 -11.22
N GLY A 520 13.07 18.70 -10.72
CA GLY A 520 12.95 18.42 -9.29
C GLY A 520 14.28 18.47 -8.53
N THR A 521 14.23 18.97 -7.29
CA THR A 521 15.41 19.07 -6.40
C THR A 521 15.63 17.83 -5.53
N ALA A 522 14.71 16.86 -5.57
CA ALA A 522 14.79 15.60 -4.84
C ALA A 522 14.42 14.44 -5.78
N THR A 523 15.05 13.28 -5.58
CA THR A 523 14.88 12.13 -6.48
C THR A 523 13.44 11.65 -6.59
N ASP A 524 12.55 11.99 -5.64
CA ASP A 524 11.16 11.55 -5.56
C ASP A 524 10.09 12.63 -5.81
N ALA A 525 10.47 13.88 -6.08
CA ALA A 525 9.54 15.01 -6.20
C ALA A 525 9.38 15.47 -7.66
N PHE A 526 8.14 15.79 -8.05
CA PHE A 526 7.83 16.52 -9.28
C PHE A 526 7.89 18.02 -8.97
N GLU A 527 8.64 18.79 -9.76
CA GLU A 527 8.78 20.23 -9.55
C GLU A 527 7.44 20.94 -9.75
N SER A 528 6.62 20.50 -10.70
CA SER A 528 5.28 21.02 -10.98
C SER A 528 4.34 21.01 -9.76
N ARG A 529 4.41 19.96 -8.92
CA ARG A 529 3.56 19.79 -7.72
C ARG A 529 4.05 20.59 -6.51
N ALA A 530 5.34 20.92 -6.47
CA ALA A 530 5.95 21.66 -5.36
C ALA A 530 7.05 22.60 -5.87
N PRO A 531 6.69 23.70 -6.58
CA PRO A 531 7.66 24.55 -7.27
C PRO A 531 8.69 25.18 -6.31
N THR A 532 9.94 24.80 -6.49
CA THR A 532 11.09 25.37 -5.78
C THR A 532 11.69 26.56 -6.54
N LYS A 533 11.57 26.58 -7.87
CA LYS A 533 12.06 27.63 -8.79
C LYS A 533 10.98 28.66 -9.12
N GLN A 534 11.40 29.91 -9.35
CA GLN A 534 10.46 30.98 -9.73
C GLN A 534 9.86 30.73 -11.12
N THR A 535 10.66 30.29 -12.09
CA THR A 535 10.19 29.98 -13.45
C THR A 535 9.13 28.87 -13.49
N THR A 536 9.22 27.89 -12.58
CA THR A 536 8.18 26.87 -12.43
C THR A 536 6.91 27.40 -11.75
N ARG A 537 7.03 28.37 -10.83
CA ARG A 537 5.84 29.08 -10.29
C ARG A 537 5.16 29.91 -11.36
N ASP A 538 5.92 30.62 -12.18
CA ASP A 538 5.37 31.43 -13.28
C ASP A 538 4.64 30.54 -14.28
N TRP A 539 5.17 29.35 -14.59
CA TRP A 539 4.46 28.33 -15.39
C TRP A 539 3.17 27.85 -14.72
N LEU A 540 3.21 27.56 -13.42
CA LEU A 540 2.05 27.10 -12.66
C LEU A 540 0.93 28.15 -12.67
N ASP A 541 1.27 29.42 -12.47
CA ASP A 541 0.32 30.53 -12.54
C ASP A 541 -0.26 30.68 -13.95
N ALA A 542 0.58 30.63 -14.99
CA ALA A 542 0.14 30.73 -16.38
C ALA A 542 -0.82 29.59 -16.77
N VAL A 543 -0.49 28.34 -16.42
CA VAL A 543 -1.31 27.19 -16.83
C VAL A 543 -2.65 27.15 -16.09
N HIS A 544 -2.69 27.56 -14.82
CA HIS A 544 -3.94 27.63 -14.05
C HIS A 544 -4.86 28.81 -14.44
N ASP A 545 -4.34 29.78 -15.20
CA ASP A 545 -5.12 30.88 -15.78
C ASP A 545 -5.68 30.56 -17.17
N THR A 546 -5.34 29.41 -17.76
CA THR A 546 -5.87 29.02 -19.09
C THR A 546 -7.35 28.65 -19.07
N ASP A 547 -8.03 28.89 -20.19
CA ASP A 547 -9.43 28.50 -20.39
C ASP A 547 -9.60 26.98 -20.30
N ALA A 548 -8.65 26.19 -20.81
CA ALA A 548 -8.70 24.73 -20.70
C ALA A 548 -8.75 24.26 -19.22
N VAL A 549 -7.87 24.79 -18.36
CA VAL A 549 -7.85 24.40 -16.94
C VAL A 549 -9.07 24.95 -16.19
N LYS A 550 -9.54 26.17 -16.51
CA LYS A 550 -10.77 26.73 -15.96
C LYS A 550 -11.99 25.87 -16.30
N LYS A 551 -12.14 25.44 -17.56
CA LYS A 551 -13.22 24.52 -18.01
C LYS A 551 -13.20 23.19 -17.25
N LEU A 552 -12.02 22.61 -17.01
CA LEU A 552 -11.90 21.37 -16.22
C LEU A 552 -12.33 21.58 -14.76
N ARG A 553 -11.96 22.71 -14.13
CA ARG A 553 -12.39 23.06 -12.77
C ARG A 553 -13.90 23.25 -12.69
N GLU A 554 -14.49 23.97 -13.65
CA GLU A 554 -15.95 24.15 -13.72
C GLU A 554 -16.66 22.80 -13.88
N ARG A 555 -16.17 21.93 -14.76
CA ARG A 555 -16.73 20.59 -14.93
C ARG A 555 -16.62 19.74 -13.67
N GLN A 556 -15.53 19.89 -12.90
CA GLN A 556 -15.32 19.18 -11.64
C GLN A 556 -16.37 19.53 -10.59
N LEU A 557 -16.87 20.78 -10.58
CA LEU A 557 -17.90 21.24 -9.64
C LEU A 557 -19.27 20.60 -9.90
N ILE A 558 -19.58 20.32 -11.17
CA ILE A 558 -20.88 19.79 -11.61
C ILE A 558 -20.83 18.33 -12.07
N ALA A 559 -19.73 17.63 -11.79
CA ALA A 559 -19.53 16.25 -12.23
C ALA A 559 -20.63 15.32 -11.65
N PRO A 560 -21.46 14.68 -12.50
CA PRO A 560 -22.58 13.84 -12.07
C PRO A 560 -22.14 12.53 -11.40
N THR A 561 -20.92 12.06 -11.67
CA THR A 561 -20.43 10.77 -11.17
C THR A 561 -19.13 10.92 -10.39
N ARG A 562 -18.92 10.01 -9.43
CA ARG A 562 -17.66 9.92 -8.69
C ARG A 562 -16.48 9.60 -9.60
N ALA A 563 -16.68 8.72 -10.60
CA ALA A 563 -15.66 8.35 -11.58
C ALA A 563 -15.19 9.57 -12.39
N GLU A 564 -16.13 10.39 -12.86
CA GLU A 564 -15.81 11.62 -13.56
C GLU A 564 -15.09 12.63 -12.66
N LYS A 565 -15.51 12.74 -11.39
CA LYS A 565 -14.84 13.62 -10.42
C LYS A 565 -13.39 13.21 -10.14
N GLU A 566 -13.11 11.92 -10.00
CA GLU A 566 -11.73 11.41 -9.83
C GLU A 566 -10.92 11.57 -11.12
N HIS A 567 -11.53 11.36 -12.29
CA HIS A 567 -10.87 11.61 -13.57
C HIS A 567 -10.49 13.09 -13.74
N LEU A 568 -11.40 14.01 -13.41
CA LEU A 568 -11.13 15.45 -13.45
C LEU A 568 -10.08 15.86 -12.42
N LYS A 569 -10.06 15.22 -11.25
CA LYS A 569 -9.00 15.43 -10.25
C LYS A 569 -7.63 15.01 -10.79
N TYR A 570 -7.56 13.89 -11.52
CA TYR A 570 -6.35 13.48 -12.22
C TYR A 570 -5.95 14.50 -13.29
N LEU A 571 -6.89 14.96 -14.12
CA LEU A 571 -6.61 15.94 -15.16
C LEU A 571 -6.15 17.29 -14.61
N LEU A 572 -6.54 17.63 -13.38
CA LEU A 572 -6.14 18.86 -12.67
C LEU A 572 -4.90 18.70 -11.79
N ASP A 573 -4.28 17.52 -11.73
CA ASP A 573 -3.02 17.32 -11.02
C ASP A 573 -1.88 18.07 -11.73
N ASP A 574 -1.09 18.85 -10.99
CA ASP A 574 -0.09 19.75 -11.58
C ASP A 574 0.98 19.00 -12.40
N ALA A 575 1.34 17.77 -12.02
CA ALA A 575 2.27 16.97 -12.82
C ALA A 575 1.64 16.52 -14.14
N GLU A 576 0.35 16.18 -14.11
CA GLU A 576 -0.37 15.80 -15.32
C GLU A 576 -0.58 17.01 -16.25
N VAL A 577 -0.87 18.17 -15.69
CA VAL A 577 -0.94 19.44 -16.43
C VAL A 577 0.43 19.77 -17.05
N TRP A 578 1.53 19.55 -16.32
CA TRP A 578 2.90 19.67 -16.84
C TRP A 578 3.13 18.76 -18.04
N GLY A 579 2.87 17.45 -17.92
CA GLY A 579 3.04 16.48 -18.99
C GLY A 579 2.33 16.90 -20.29
N ARG A 580 1.08 17.36 -20.18
CA ARG A 580 0.29 17.81 -21.33
C ARG A 580 0.85 19.09 -21.95
N SER A 581 1.17 20.08 -21.11
CA SER A 581 1.73 21.35 -21.60
C SER A 581 3.10 21.14 -22.26
N TYR A 582 3.92 20.23 -21.73
CA TYR A 582 5.21 19.88 -22.31
C TYR A 582 5.06 19.24 -23.70
N ALA A 583 4.13 18.29 -23.83
CA ALA A 583 3.85 17.65 -25.10
C ALA A 583 3.40 18.65 -26.18
N GLN A 584 2.48 19.56 -25.84
CA GLN A 584 2.01 20.60 -26.75
C GLN A 584 3.10 21.65 -27.05
N TRP A 585 3.91 22.04 -26.07
CA TRP A 585 5.04 22.96 -26.27
C TRP A 585 6.06 22.38 -27.25
N VAL A 586 6.41 21.09 -27.12
CA VAL A 586 7.27 20.40 -28.09
C VAL A 586 6.61 20.35 -29.47
N ALA A 587 5.31 20.05 -29.56
CA ALA A 587 4.59 20.01 -30.82
C ALA A 587 4.66 21.35 -31.57
N VAL A 588 4.39 22.46 -30.87
CA VAL A 588 4.43 23.82 -31.40
C VAL A 588 5.85 24.23 -31.80
N ARG A 589 6.85 24.01 -30.93
CA ARG A 589 8.22 24.46 -31.17
C ARG A 589 8.98 23.65 -32.21
N SER A 590 8.68 22.35 -32.34
CA SER A 590 9.26 21.50 -33.39
C SER A 590 8.52 21.64 -34.73
N GLY A 591 7.29 22.16 -34.74
CA GLY A 591 6.43 22.17 -35.92
C GLY A 591 6.04 20.77 -36.41
N ASN A 592 6.10 19.76 -35.53
CA ASN A 592 5.78 18.37 -35.89
C ASN A 592 4.27 18.24 -36.18
N LYS A 593 3.94 18.01 -37.46
CA LYS A 593 2.56 17.89 -37.95
C LYS A 593 1.77 16.75 -37.31
N ASN A 594 2.39 15.63 -36.97
CA ASN A 594 1.72 14.50 -36.33
C ASN A 594 1.37 14.81 -34.87
N MET A 595 2.28 15.46 -34.14
CA MET A 595 2.01 15.91 -32.77
C MET A 595 0.93 17.00 -32.74
N LEU A 596 0.97 17.94 -33.69
CA LEU A 596 -0.07 18.98 -33.85
C LEU A 596 -1.42 18.35 -34.22
N ALA A 597 -1.47 17.37 -35.12
CA ALA A 597 -2.69 16.62 -35.40
C ALA A 597 -3.21 15.85 -34.16
N GLY A 598 -2.30 15.40 -33.30
CA GLY A 598 -2.65 14.82 -32.00
C GLY A 598 -3.25 15.83 -31.03
N VAL A 599 -2.83 17.09 -31.07
CA VAL A 599 -3.43 18.19 -30.30
C VAL A 599 -4.84 18.46 -30.82
N ASP A 600 -5.00 18.62 -32.14
CA ASP A 600 -6.30 18.82 -32.79
C ASP A 600 -7.28 17.67 -32.54
N HIS A 601 -6.78 16.43 -32.46
CA HIS A 601 -7.58 15.26 -32.13
C HIS A 601 -8.28 15.40 -30.77
N TRP A 602 -7.60 15.96 -29.76
CA TRP A 602 -8.22 16.22 -28.46
C TRP A 602 -9.17 17.41 -28.53
N LEU A 603 -8.73 18.55 -29.09
CA LEU A 603 -9.50 19.79 -29.15
C LEU A 603 -10.87 19.62 -29.84
N THR A 604 -10.96 18.72 -30.82
CA THR A 604 -12.19 18.47 -31.58
C THR A 604 -13.19 17.55 -30.86
N ASP A 605 -12.87 17.01 -29.68
CA ASP A 605 -13.79 16.17 -28.91
C ASP A 605 -14.93 17.00 -28.29
N LYS A 606 -16.16 16.48 -28.39
CA LYS A 606 -17.37 17.13 -27.87
C LYS A 606 -17.42 17.13 -26.33
N ASN A 607 -16.70 16.22 -25.68
CA ASN A 607 -16.63 16.13 -24.24
C ASN A 607 -15.54 17.08 -23.71
N VAL A 608 -15.94 18.07 -22.91
CA VAL A 608 -15.03 19.06 -22.31
C VAL A 608 -13.92 18.41 -21.47
N ALA A 609 -14.19 17.29 -20.79
CA ALA A 609 -13.15 16.56 -20.04
C ALA A 609 -12.08 15.91 -20.94
N VAL A 610 -12.38 15.78 -22.23
CA VAL A 610 -11.48 15.23 -23.24
C VAL A 610 -10.83 16.34 -24.06
N SER A 611 -11.59 17.35 -24.49
CA SER A 611 -11.05 18.46 -25.28
C SER A 611 -10.21 19.45 -24.50
N ALA A 612 -10.55 19.71 -23.23
CA ALA A 612 -9.73 20.56 -22.36
C ALA A 612 -8.45 19.87 -21.83
N ARG A 613 -8.06 18.73 -22.42
CA ARG A 613 -6.75 18.10 -22.17
C ARG A 613 -5.62 18.85 -22.87
N GLN A 614 -5.93 19.55 -23.96
CA GLN A 614 -5.00 20.40 -24.70
C GLN A 614 -5.56 21.81 -24.80
N TRP A 615 -4.74 22.74 -25.28
CA TRP A 615 -5.06 24.17 -25.35
C TRP A 615 -5.20 24.63 -26.80
N GLU A 616 -6.11 25.55 -27.04
CA GLU A 616 -6.11 26.33 -28.28
C GLU A 616 -4.84 27.19 -28.35
N ALA A 617 -4.41 27.57 -29.55
CA ALA A 617 -3.13 28.26 -29.75
C ALA A 617 -2.97 29.54 -28.90
N ASP A 618 -4.01 30.39 -28.89
CA ASP A 618 -3.99 31.67 -28.15
C ASP A 618 -4.01 31.45 -26.63
N ASP A 619 -4.71 30.41 -26.14
CA ASP A 619 -4.77 30.04 -24.73
C ASP A 619 -3.45 29.40 -24.25
N PHE A 620 -2.71 28.77 -25.16
CA PHE A 620 -1.45 28.10 -24.86
C PHE A 620 -0.22 29.02 -24.87
N GLU A 621 -0.25 30.12 -25.62
CA GLU A 621 0.93 30.98 -25.82
C GLU A 621 1.58 31.47 -24.49
N PRO A 622 0.83 31.91 -23.47
CA PRO A 622 1.42 32.28 -22.18
C PRO A 622 2.12 31.12 -21.46
N VAL A 623 1.58 29.90 -21.60
CA VAL A 623 2.20 28.68 -21.07
C VAL A 623 3.49 28.37 -21.83
N ALA A 624 3.48 28.47 -23.16
CA ALA A 624 4.67 28.26 -23.97
C ALA A 624 5.81 29.24 -23.64
N VAL A 625 5.49 30.50 -23.35
CA VAL A 625 6.47 31.53 -22.94
C VAL A 625 7.12 31.21 -21.59
N THR A 626 6.36 30.72 -20.62
CA THR A 626 6.91 30.34 -19.30
C THR A 626 7.74 29.06 -19.37
N MET A 627 7.35 28.09 -20.20
CA MET A 627 8.17 26.91 -20.48
C MET A 627 9.50 27.31 -21.15
N ASP A 628 9.46 28.23 -22.11
CA ASP A 628 10.67 28.82 -22.70
C ASP A 628 11.62 29.38 -21.65
N ALA A 629 11.10 30.10 -20.65
CA ALA A 629 11.89 30.66 -19.56
C ALA A 629 12.57 29.55 -18.72
N ILE A 630 11.84 28.47 -18.40
CA ILE A 630 12.39 27.31 -17.67
C ILE A 630 13.58 26.71 -18.43
N PHE A 631 13.41 26.37 -19.72
CA PHE A 631 14.46 25.72 -20.49
C PHE A 631 15.62 26.67 -20.87
N LYS A 632 15.37 27.99 -20.96
CA LYS A 632 16.40 29.03 -21.09
C LYS A 632 17.24 29.19 -19.83
N GLU A 633 16.61 29.24 -18.65
CA GLU A 633 17.30 29.33 -17.35
C GLU A 633 18.27 28.16 -17.16
N MET A 634 17.87 26.98 -17.62
CA MET A 634 18.69 25.78 -17.58
C MET A 634 19.82 25.73 -18.62
N GLY A 635 19.83 26.66 -19.59
CA GLY A 635 20.82 26.70 -20.67
C GLY A 635 20.72 25.52 -21.63
N VAL A 636 19.53 24.94 -21.81
CA VAL A 636 19.32 23.77 -22.66
C VAL A 636 18.37 23.99 -23.83
N LEU A 637 17.62 25.09 -23.86
CA LEU A 637 16.78 25.46 -25.01
C LEU A 637 17.65 25.70 -26.27
N LYS A 638 17.17 25.27 -27.44
CA LYS A 638 17.88 25.41 -28.72
C LYS A 638 17.42 26.61 -29.54
#